data_AF-R7CJI7-F1
#
_entry.id   AF-R7CJI7-F1
#
_cell.length_a   1.000
_cell.length_b   1.000
_cell.length_c   1.000
_cell.angle_alpha   90.00
_cell.angle_beta   90.00
_cell.angle_gamma   90.00
#
_symmetry.space_group_name_H-M   'P 1'
#
loop_
_entity.id
_entity.type
_entity.pdbx_description
1 polymer ?
#
loop_
_entity_poly.entity_id
_entity_poly.type
_entity_poly.pdbx_seq_one_letter_code
_entity_poly.pdbx_strand_id
1 'polypeptide(L)'
;MKLLLHACCGPCSLEPVRLLKEEGHDIAIAYMNSNIAPASEYQHRLSTLLDWAKAQDIPVIEGPYEPTRWQEAIRNAWHPHSSNSDSTQTSAHTKQTSAHTNHEASAPRASFPLEASSAFVTSSELDASPASEANSQTITPSFNTGIDPEFDPARNPKFAHLYHDRENRCRACYRIRLEELARFAHEHGFEGIGTTLTVSPYQYTAIIQEELQRVAKPYQGLSVVFRDYRPYYPEATKRSRDLGMYRQNYCGCAYSDKEAAAEREARKAARKKKKAEERRAKLQALTTDDFDYELPEELIAQEPAPIRDECRLLVMKRDTGTLEDKIFRDIIDYLQPGDLLVANETRVMPARLIGHKRETGGTAEVFLLREAKQDANRSNQSATWEALVRPGKRLKPGAIVDFVASSEEDNESSNENSNEEVVLSAEVIDWVEGAQKGERLVRLTTCLPSLDEALHAVGHTPLPPYIKNYAGDEELYQTVYSHEERSAAAPTAGLHFTPELIECIKEKGIGWETVHLEVGLDTFRIVEEDNPRDHQIHTERYTVPQQTVDAIKRTKEQGGRVIAVGTTSVRSLESAWDAERGLIARDREATSLYILPGYEFKVVDALITNFHVPRSTLMMLVSAFSTRDNIMKAYHHAIKRKYRMLSFGDAMFIR
;
A
#
# COMPACT_ATOMS: atom_id res chain seq x y z
N MET A 1 -3.84 48.91 36.30
CA MET A 1 -5.31 48.97 36.11
C MET A 1 -5.85 47.56 35.92
N LYS A 2 -7.11 47.32 36.30
CA LYS A 2 -7.86 46.07 36.11
C LYS A 2 -8.42 46.00 34.67
N LEU A 3 -7.81 45.15 33.85
CA LEU A 3 -7.98 45.05 32.40
C LEU A 3 -8.68 43.74 32.02
N LEU A 4 -9.76 43.83 31.23
CA LEU A 4 -10.41 42.66 30.63
C LEU A 4 -9.86 42.42 29.22
N LEU A 5 -9.17 41.30 29.03
CA LEU A 5 -8.42 41.00 27.81
C LEU A 5 -9.12 39.91 26.98
N HIS A 6 -9.65 40.27 25.82
CA HIS A 6 -10.30 39.31 24.92
C HIS A 6 -9.30 38.37 24.23
N ALA A 7 -9.49 37.07 24.36
CA ALA A 7 -8.60 36.05 23.78
C ALA A 7 -9.34 35.00 22.94
N CYS A 8 -8.69 34.47 21.91
CA CYS A 8 -9.26 33.46 21.01
C CYS A 8 -8.66 32.05 21.13
N CYS A 9 -7.54 31.91 21.84
CA CYS A 9 -6.92 30.64 22.28
C CYS A 9 -5.69 30.92 23.16
N GLY A 10 -5.18 29.90 23.85
CA GLY A 10 -3.95 29.96 24.65
C GLY A 10 -2.71 30.50 23.91
N PRO A 11 -2.32 29.96 22.73
CA PRO A 11 -1.14 30.43 21.99
C PRO A 11 -1.16 31.93 21.64
N CYS A 12 -2.34 32.49 21.36
CA CYS A 12 -2.47 33.91 21.08
C CYS A 12 -2.33 34.78 22.33
N SER A 13 -2.49 34.21 23.53
CA SER A 13 -2.44 34.95 24.80
C SER A 13 -1.01 35.09 25.35
N LEU A 14 -0.12 34.16 25.00
CA LEU A 14 1.25 34.02 25.55
C LEU A 14 2.02 35.34 25.68
N GLU A 15 2.32 36.00 24.56
CA GLU A 15 3.14 37.21 24.56
C GLU A 15 2.35 38.50 24.88
N PRO A 16 1.09 38.69 24.41
CA PRO A 16 0.27 39.83 24.84
C PRO A 16 0.08 39.94 26.35
N VAL A 17 -0.24 38.82 27.02
CA VAL A 17 -0.44 38.79 28.49
C VAL A 17 0.88 39.04 29.22
N ARG A 18 1.99 38.45 28.75
CA ARG A 18 3.30 38.69 29.36
C ARG A 18 3.65 40.18 29.35
N LEU A 19 3.55 40.83 28.19
CA LEU A 19 3.87 42.25 28.02
C LEU A 19 2.95 43.14 28.88
N LEU A 20 1.66 42.82 28.97
CA LEU A 20 0.72 43.58 29.81
C LEU A 20 0.92 43.35 31.31
N LYS A 21 1.32 42.14 31.77
CA LYS A 21 1.72 41.90 33.16
C LYS A 21 3.04 42.65 33.49
N GLU A 22 3.99 42.71 32.55
CA GLU A 22 5.23 43.51 32.67
C GLU A 22 4.95 45.03 32.73
N GLU A 23 3.89 45.50 32.08
CA GLU A 23 3.39 46.89 32.13
C GLU A 23 2.52 47.18 33.37
N GLY A 24 2.36 46.23 34.30
CA GLY A 24 1.64 46.44 35.57
C GLY A 24 0.11 46.40 35.47
N HIS A 25 -0.44 45.72 34.47
CA HIS A 25 -1.87 45.46 34.39
C HIS A 25 -2.26 44.24 35.27
N ASP A 26 -3.36 44.39 35.99
CA ASP A 26 -4.13 43.27 36.54
C ASP A 26 -5.05 42.76 35.42
N ILE A 27 -5.05 41.45 35.13
CA ILE A 27 -5.61 40.90 33.90
C ILE A 27 -6.55 39.73 34.19
N ALA A 28 -7.80 39.87 33.74
CA ALA A 28 -8.69 38.74 33.48
C ALA A 28 -8.84 38.53 31.97
N ILE A 29 -8.99 37.28 31.53
CA ILE A 29 -9.17 36.93 30.12
C ILE A 29 -10.64 36.66 29.83
N ALA A 30 -11.18 37.24 28.76
CA ALA A 30 -12.53 36.97 28.28
C ALA A 30 -12.50 36.07 27.04
N TYR A 31 -13.11 34.89 27.13
CA TYR A 31 -13.23 33.92 26.04
C TYR A 31 -14.61 34.03 25.35
N MET A 32 -14.83 35.15 24.65
CA MET A 32 -16.09 35.45 23.95
C MET A 32 -15.95 35.12 22.46
N ASN A 33 -16.33 33.88 22.08
CA ASN A 33 -15.84 33.25 20.84
C ASN A 33 -16.88 32.44 20.04
N SER A 34 -18.14 32.86 20.00
CA SER A 34 -19.21 32.29 19.15
C SER A 34 -18.89 32.23 17.65
N ASN A 35 -17.83 32.90 17.20
CA ASN A 35 -17.32 32.78 15.83
C ASN A 35 -16.60 31.47 15.56
N ILE A 36 -16.12 30.75 16.58
CA ILE A 36 -15.27 29.57 16.39
C ILE A 36 -16.16 28.37 16.09
N ALA A 37 -15.89 27.65 15.00
CA ALA A 37 -16.68 26.51 14.56
C ALA A 37 -15.79 25.50 13.82
N PRO A 38 -16.02 24.17 13.96
CA PRO A 38 -17.09 23.52 14.74
C PRO A 38 -16.89 23.62 16.26
N ALA A 39 -17.89 23.16 17.04
CA ALA A 39 -17.85 23.23 18.50
C ALA A 39 -16.65 22.51 19.14
N SER A 40 -16.11 21.47 18.49
CA SER A 40 -14.87 20.81 18.92
C SER A 40 -13.65 21.73 18.84
N GLU A 41 -13.56 22.63 17.85
CA GLU A 41 -12.50 23.64 17.75
C GLU A 41 -12.65 24.70 18.85
N TYR A 42 -13.88 25.11 19.18
CA TYR A 42 -14.14 26.02 20.31
C TYR A 42 -13.65 25.43 21.64
N GLN A 43 -14.04 24.17 21.90
CA GLN A 43 -13.69 23.45 23.14
C GLN A 43 -12.18 23.17 23.24
N HIS A 44 -11.54 22.73 22.15
CA HIS A 44 -10.10 22.44 22.17
C HIS A 44 -9.22 23.69 22.36
N ARG A 45 -9.66 24.84 21.83
CA ARG A 45 -9.00 26.14 22.08
C ARG A 45 -9.28 26.68 23.49
N LEU A 46 -10.46 26.39 24.05
CA LEU A 46 -10.83 26.75 25.41
C LEU A 46 -10.00 25.98 26.43
N SER A 47 -9.93 24.64 26.34
CA SER A 47 -9.12 23.83 27.26
C SER A 47 -7.66 24.26 27.23
N THR A 48 -7.09 24.43 26.03
CA THR A 48 -5.71 24.91 25.81
C THR A 48 -5.48 26.33 26.38
N LEU A 49 -6.52 27.15 26.53
CA LEU A 49 -6.44 28.46 27.21
C LEU A 49 -6.54 28.31 28.74
N LEU A 50 -7.51 27.53 29.23
CA LEU A 50 -7.74 27.29 30.67
C LEU A 50 -6.53 26.65 31.35
N ASP A 51 -5.97 25.60 30.75
CA ASP A 51 -4.80 24.88 31.29
C ASP A 51 -3.61 25.83 31.48
N TRP A 52 -3.36 26.69 30.49
CA TRP A 52 -2.29 27.68 30.55
C TRP A 52 -2.59 28.85 31.49
N ALA A 53 -3.82 29.40 31.47
CA ALA A 53 -4.21 30.51 32.33
C ALA A 53 -4.17 30.12 33.82
N LYS A 54 -4.62 28.91 34.14
CA LYS A 54 -4.49 28.29 35.47
C LYS A 54 -3.03 28.17 35.90
N ALA A 55 -2.14 27.79 34.99
CA ALA A 55 -0.70 27.72 35.25
C ALA A 55 0.01 29.09 35.35
N GLN A 56 -0.71 30.20 35.16
CA GLN A 56 -0.18 31.58 35.23
C GLN A 56 -0.91 32.48 36.23
N ASP A 57 -1.83 31.89 37.02
CA ASP A 57 -2.78 32.55 37.91
C ASP A 57 -3.48 33.74 37.22
N ILE A 58 -4.36 33.39 36.27
CA ILE A 58 -5.15 34.33 35.47
C ILE A 58 -6.61 33.88 35.45
N PRO A 59 -7.55 34.69 35.94
CA PRO A 59 -8.98 34.42 35.79
C PRO A 59 -9.40 34.36 34.32
N VAL A 60 -10.17 33.34 33.94
CA VAL A 60 -10.80 33.22 32.63
C VAL A 60 -12.32 33.32 32.80
N ILE A 61 -12.93 34.20 32.02
CA ILE A 61 -14.37 34.45 31.96
C ILE A 61 -14.85 33.89 30.62
N GLU A 62 -15.65 32.84 30.66
CA GLU A 62 -16.25 32.25 29.46
C GLU A 62 -17.53 33.02 29.06
N GLY A 63 -17.61 33.41 27.78
CA GLY A 63 -18.80 34.03 27.22
C GLY A 63 -19.80 33.00 26.69
N PRO A 64 -21.07 33.39 26.46
CA PRO A 64 -22.06 32.51 25.85
C PRO A 64 -21.62 32.06 24.44
N TYR A 65 -21.68 30.76 24.17
CA TYR A 65 -21.30 30.17 22.88
C TYR A 65 -22.53 29.96 21.99
N GLU A 66 -22.85 30.97 21.18
CA GLU A 66 -24.04 31.01 20.31
C GLU A 66 -23.67 31.03 18.81
N PRO A 67 -23.10 29.94 18.25
CA PRO A 67 -22.56 29.94 16.89
C PRO A 67 -23.63 30.15 15.81
N THR A 68 -24.88 29.73 16.03
CA THR A 68 -25.99 29.94 15.08
C THR A 68 -26.36 31.42 14.98
N ARG A 69 -26.61 32.07 16.13
CA ARG A 69 -26.90 33.51 16.23
C ARG A 69 -25.76 34.35 15.66
N TRP A 70 -24.52 33.95 15.90
CA TRP A 70 -23.36 34.59 15.28
C TRP A 70 -23.36 34.44 13.74
N GLN A 71 -23.62 33.23 13.20
CA GLN A 71 -23.71 33.03 11.74
C GLN A 71 -24.85 33.84 11.10
N GLU A 72 -25.99 34.00 11.78
CA GLU A 72 -27.11 34.82 11.33
C GLU A 72 -26.76 36.31 11.35
N ALA A 73 -26.17 36.81 12.45
CA ALA A 73 -25.73 38.21 12.55
C ALA A 73 -24.67 38.56 11.49
N ILE A 74 -23.72 37.66 11.22
CA ILE A 74 -22.75 37.83 10.14
C ILE A 74 -23.40 37.78 8.76
N ARG A 75 -24.36 36.87 8.53
CA ARG A 75 -25.10 36.79 7.26
C ARG A 75 -25.88 38.07 6.98
N ASN A 76 -26.57 38.61 7.98
CA ASN A 76 -27.36 39.83 7.85
C ASN A 76 -26.47 41.08 7.66
N ALA A 77 -25.32 41.14 8.36
CA ALA A 77 -24.33 42.20 8.17
C ALA A 77 -23.57 42.13 6.83
N TRP A 78 -23.55 40.96 6.17
CA TRP A 78 -22.90 40.71 4.88
C TRP A 78 -23.88 40.80 3.70
N HIS A 79 -25.15 40.47 3.92
CA HIS A 79 -26.23 40.49 2.93
C HIS A 79 -27.47 41.20 3.53
N PRO A 80 -27.52 42.55 3.51
CA PRO A 80 -28.57 43.31 4.21
C PRO A 80 -30.01 43.06 3.75
N HIS A 81 -30.21 42.52 2.54
CA HIS A 81 -31.54 42.18 2.01
C HIS A 81 -31.57 40.77 1.39
N SER A 82 -32.16 39.83 2.12
CA SER A 82 -32.74 38.59 1.57
C SER A 82 -34.03 38.22 2.32
N SER A 83 -34.95 39.19 2.46
CA SER A 83 -36.29 38.96 2.99
C SER A 83 -37.14 38.17 2.00
N ASN A 84 -37.91 37.20 2.47
CA ASN A 84 -38.81 36.39 1.63
C ASN A 84 -39.79 37.26 0.83
N SER A 85 -39.75 37.17 -0.50
CA SER A 85 -40.78 37.69 -1.38
C SER A 85 -40.85 36.86 -2.66
N ASP A 86 -41.43 35.67 -2.58
CA ASP A 86 -41.79 34.87 -3.76
C ASP A 86 -43.25 34.42 -3.61
N SER A 87 -44.15 35.32 -4.00
CA SER A 87 -45.61 35.17 -3.85
C SER A 87 -46.35 35.79 -5.04
N THR A 88 -45.88 35.50 -6.25
CA THR A 88 -46.53 35.93 -7.51
C THR A 88 -47.12 34.76 -8.28
N GLN A 89 -48.44 34.81 -8.40
CA GLN A 89 -49.31 33.91 -9.15
C GLN A 89 -48.79 33.65 -10.58
N THR A 90 -48.67 32.39 -10.97
CA THR A 90 -48.70 31.98 -12.39
C THR A 90 -50.10 31.49 -12.74
N SER A 91 -50.92 32.36 -13.33
CA SER A 91 -52.20 31.97 -13.91
C SER A 91 -51.98 31.12 -15.17
N ALA A 92 -52.83 30.11 -15.36
CA ALA A 92 -52.67 29.16 -16.45
C ALA A 92 -53.10 29.74 -17.80
N HIS A 93 -52.44 29.31 -18.88
CA HIS A 93 -53.12 29.17 -20.17
C HIS A 93 -52.86 27.79 -20.77
N THR A 94 -53.93 27.01 -20.87
CA THR A 94 -53.97 25.61 -21.30
C THR A 94 -54.09 25.50 -22.82
N LYS A 95 -53.50 24.44 -23.41
CA LYS A 95 -53.93 23.62 -24.59
C LYS A 95 -52.68 23.12 -25.36
N GLN A 96 -52.64 21.91 -25.95
CA GLN A 96 -53.66 20.85 -26.06
C GLN A 96 -53.03 19.45 -26.31
N THR A 97 -53.65 18.39 -25.76
CA THR A 97 -53.87 17.02 -26.30
C THR A 97 -52.76 16.26 -27.08
N SER A 98 -52.58 14.93 -26.95
CA SER A 98 -53.41 13.88 -26.30
C SER A 98 -52.71 12.50 -26.20
N ALA A 99 -53.08 11.71 -25.16
CA ALA A 99 -53.32 10.24 -25.16
C ALA A 99 -52.20 9.26 -25.60
N HIS A 100 -52.04 8.03 -25.08
CA HIS A 100 -52.64 7.21 -23.98
C HIS A 100 -51.72 5.95 -23.78
N THR A 101 -51.81 5.06 -22.77
CA THR A 101 -52.68 4.91 -21.57
C THR A 101 -51.76 4.61 -20.32
N ASN A 102 -51.79 3.58 -19.43
CA ASN A 102 -52.71 2.49 -19.03
C ASN A 102 -52.38 1.99 -17.59
N HIS A 103 -53.32 2.01 -16.61
CA HIS A 103 -53.39 1.23 -15.34
C HIS A 103 -52.17 1.23 -14.34
N GLU A 104 -52.27 1.02 -13.01
CA GLU A 104 -53.39 0.60 -12.14
C GLU A 104 -53.30 1.14 -10.66
N ALA A 105 -54.29 0.79 -9.84
CA ALA A 105 -54.60 1.16 -8.43
C ALA A 105 -53.57 0.69 -7.35
N SER A 106 -53.68 0.92 -6.03
CA SER A 106 -54.71 1.51 -5.13
C SER A 106 -54.08 2.02 -3.80
N ALA A 107 -54.83 2.79 -2.98
CA ALA A 107 -54.52 3.10 -1.56
C ALA A 107 -55.27 2.13 -0.58
N PRO A 108 -55.11 2.18 0.78
CA PRO A 108 -55.60 3.29 1.63
C PRO A 108 -54.78 3.59 2.94
N ARG A 109 -55.34 4.43 3.84
CA ARG A 109 -54.84 4.82 5.19
C ARG A 109 -55.46 3.97 6.32
N ALA A 110 -54.84 3.91 7.52
CA ALA A 110 -55.54 4.02 8.83
C ALA A 110 -54.59 4.13 10.07
N SER A 111 -55.18 4.61 11.17
CA SER A 111 -54.70 5.07 12.50
C SER A 111 -54.32 4.03 13.59
N PHE A 112 -53.54 4.48 14.62
CA PHE A 112 -53.63 4.34 16.12
C PHE A 112 -54.40 3.17 16.82
N PRO A 113 -54.30 2.93 18.18
CA PRO A 113 -53.28 3.26 19.23
C PRO A 113 -52.96 2.06 20.19
N LEU A 114 -52.30 2.25 21.36
CA LEU A 114 -52.69 1.82 22.75
C LEU A 114 -51.53 1.62 23.78
N GLU A 115 -51.90 1.53 25.08
CA GLU A 115 -51.05 1.33 26.28
C GLU A 115 -51.33 -0.03 26.97
N ALA A 116 -50.46 -0.49 27.91
CA ALA A 116 -50.88 -1.17 29.19
C ALA A 116 -49.75 -1.57 30.18
N SER A 117 -49.72 -0.90 31.35
CA SER A 117 -49.41 -1.31 32.74
C SER A 117 -48.78 -2.69 33.12
N SER A 118 -47.75 -2.66 34.00
CA SER A 118 -47.56 -3.51 35.22
C SER A 118 -46.15 -3.28 35.90
N ALA A 119 -45.82 -3.73 37.13
CA ALA A 119 -46.52 -3.68 38.44
C ALA A 119 -45.59 -4.09 39.65
N PHE A 120 -45.59 -3.30 40.76
CA PHE A 120 -45.37 -3.71 42.19
C PHE A 120 -43.95 -4.19 42.67
N VAL A 121 -43.49 -4.14 43.95
CA VAL A 121 -43.86 -3.36 45.18
C VAL A 121 -42.84 -3.48 46.37
N THR A 122 -42.72 -2.43 47.23
CA THR A 122 -42.26 -2.33 48.67
C THR A 122 -40.79 -2.43 49.18
N SER A 123 -40.57 -1.71 50.31
CA SER A 123 -39.48 -1.70 51.36
C SER A 123 -38.07 -1.17 50.96
N SER A 124 -37.62 0.03 51.40
CA SER A 124 -37.12 0.50 52.74
C SER A 124 -35.67 0.06 53.03
N GLU A 125 -34.72 0.84 53.56
CA GLU A 125 -34.69 2.03 54.47
C GLU A 125 -33.99 3.26 53.80
N LEU A 126 -34.15 4.56 54.14
CA LEU A 126 -34.21 5.37 55.38
C LEU A 126 -32.86 5.82 55.99
N ASP A 127 -32.32 6.96 55.49
CA ASP A 127 -31.65 8.09 56.21
C ASP A 127 -30.76 8.91 55.24
N ALA A 128 -30.57 10.24 55.34
CA ALA A 128 -31.27 11.27 56.11
C ALA A 128 -31.16 12.65 55.39
N SER A 129 -31.96 13.63 55.83
CA SER A 129 -31.94 15.05 55.41
C SER A 129 -32.00 15.93 56.68
N PRO A 130 -31.70 17.26 56.68
CA PRO A 130 -31.98 18.22 55.60
C PRO A 130 -30.93 19.36 55.42
N ALA A 131 -31.38 20.47 54.81
CA ALA A 131 -30.77 21.82 54.70
C ALA A 131 -29.72 22.02 53.57
N SER A 132 -29.78 23.10 52.77
CA SER A 132 -30.79 24.18 52.68
C SER A 132 -30.77 24.85 51.29
N GLU A 133 -31.94 25.22 50.76
CA GLU A 133 -32.05 25.96 49.49
C GLU A 133 -31.73 27.46 49.65
N ALA A 134 -31.09 28.05 48.62
CA ALA A 134 -30.84 29.49 48.52
C ALA A 134 -30.90 30.00 47.06
N ASN A 135 -32.08 29.88 46.46
CA ASN A 135 -32.63 30.75 45.40
C ASN A 135 -31.65 31.30 44.32
N SER A 136 -31.41 30.52 43.26
CA SER A 136 -30.71 30.98 42.05
C SER A 136 -31.68 31.66 41.08
N GLN A 137 -31.63 32.99 40.97
CA GLN A 137 -32.41 33.76 39.97
C GLN A 137 -31.60 34.02 38.70
N THR A 138 -31.85 33.22 37.66
CA THR A 138 -31.28 33.42 36.32
C THR A 138 -31.95 34.61 35.63
N ILE A 139 -31.24 35.73 35.47
CA ILE A 139 -31.74 36.93 34.78
C ILE A 139 -31.27 36.93 33.33
N THR A 140 -32.21 36.87 32.38
CA THR A 140 -31.95 36.99 30.94
C THR A 140 -32.36 38.38 30.41
N PRO A 141 -31.41 39.25 30.04
CA PRO A 141 -31.72 40.55 29.44
C PRO A 141 -32.16 40.41 27.96
N SER A 142 -33.04 41.31 27.51
CA SER A 142 -33.40 41.44 26.09
C SER A 142 -32.45 42.39 25.35
N PHE A 143 -32.29 42.17 24.04
CA PHE A 143 -31.32 42.89 23.21
C PHE A 143 -32.02 43.84 22.22
N ASN A 144 -31.48 45.06 22.09
CA ASN A 144 -31.77 45.99 20.99
C ASN A 144 -30.46 46.22 20.23
N THR A 145 -30.47 46.10 18.89
CA THR A 145 -29.24 45.97 18.08
C THR A 145 -28.68 47.28 17.52
N GLY A 146 -29.37 48.42 17.70
CA GLY A 146 -28.77 49.76 17.53
C GLY A 146 -28.16 50.07 16.16
N ILE A 147 -28.74 49.56 15.07
CA ILE A 147 -28.26 49.83 13.70
C ILE A 147 -28.81 51.17 13.19
N ASP A 148 -27.95 51.98 12.60
CA ASP A 148 -28.27 53.27 11.97
C ASP A 148 -29.03 53.05 10.62
N PRO A 149 -30.25 53.61 10.43
CA PRO A 149 -31.03 53.39 9.21
C PRO A 149 -30.52 54.05 7.92
N GLU A 150 -29.65 55.06 7.97
CA GLU A 150 -29.37 55.91 6.78
C GLU A 150 -28.16 55.48 5.92
N PHE A 151 -27.48 54.38 6.26
CA PHE A 151 -26.28 53.93 5.53
C PHE A 151 -26.61 53.00 4.33
N ASP A 152 -26.63 53.55 3.11
CA ASP A 152 -26.96 52.86 1.85
C ASP A 152 -25.76 52.74 0.88
N PRO A 153 -25.11 51.55 0.77
CA PRO A 153 -24.02 51.31 -0.18
C PRO A 153 -24.48 51.03 -1.63
N ALA A 154 -25.77 50.85 -1.92
CA ALA A 154 -26.25 50.22 -3.15
C ALA A 154 -26.17 51.11 -4.41
N ARG A 155 -25.77 52.39 -4.27
CA ARG A 155 -25.94 53.42 -5.32
C ARG A 155 -24.81 53.52 -6.35
N ASN A 156 -23.91 52.54 -6.45
CA ASN A 156 -22.83 52.55 -7.44
C ASN A 156 -22.74 51.24 -8.26
N PRO A 157 -23.22 51.23 -9.53
CA PRO A 157 -23.24 50.04 -10.37
C PRO A 157 -21.89 49.40 -10.73
N LYS A 158 -20.75 49.97 -10.33
CA LYS A 158 -19.41 49.56 -10.78
C LYS A 158 -18.77 48.43 -9.95
N PHE A 159 -19.38 48.00 -8.84
CA PHE A 159 -18.77 47.08 -7.86
C PHE A 159 -19.25 45.62 -7.93
N ALA A 160 -19.79 45.18 -9.07
CA ALA A 160 -20.45 43.88 -9.26
C ALA A 160 -19.53 42.63 -9.27
N HIS A 161 -18.39 42.61 -8.56
CA HIS A 161 -17.37 41.56 -8.71
C HIS A 161 -16.73 41.02 -7.40
N LEU A 162 -17.57 40.59 -6.44
CA LEU A 162 -17.36 39.40 -5.58
C LEU A 162 -16.06 39.22 -4.73
N TYR A 163 -15.15 40.20 -4.69
CA TYR A 163 -13.84 40.10 -4.00
C TYR A 163 -13.60 41.19 -2.93
N HIS A 164 -14.65 41.85 -2.44
CA HIS A 164 -14.53 43.04 -1.57
C HIS A 164 -15.25 42.94 -0.21
N ASP A 165 -15.57 41.74 0.26
CA ASP A 165 -16.25 41.57 1.56
C ASP A 165 -15.74 40.41 2.44
N ARG A 166 -14.41 40.29 2.52
CA ARG A 166 -13.79 39.62 3.68
C ARG A 166 -13.70 40.57 4.88
N GLU A 167 -13.57 41.88 4.63
CA GLU A 167 -13.29 42.87 5.66
C GLU A 167 -14.54 43.29 6.44
N ASN A 168 -15.72 43.51 5.84
CA ASN A 168 -16.92 43.82 6.63
C ASN A 168 -17.42 42.58 7.38
N ARG A 169 -17.37 41.39 6.74
CA ARG A 169 -17.55 40.09 7.41
C ARG A 169 -16.64 39.93 8.66
N CYS A 170 -15.37 40.30 8.56
CA CYS A 170 -14.46 40.28 9.71
C CYS A 170 -14.74 41.40 10.71
N ARG A 171 -15.08 42.62 10.27
CA ARG A 171 -15.49 43.75 11.10
C ARG A 171 -16.69 43.41 11.97
N ALA A 172 -17.76 42.85 11.39
CA ALA A 172 -18.93 42.38 12.10
C ALA A 172 -18.57 41.27 13.12
N CYS A 173 -17.64 40.38 12.78
CA CYS A 173 -17.13 39.36 13.70
C CYS A 173 -16.40 39.95 14.90
N TYR A 174 -15.52 40.93 14.71
CA TYR A 174 -14.84 41.62 15.81
C TYR A 174 -15.84 42.42 16.64
N ARG A 175 -16.71 43.20 15.99
CA ARG A 175 -17.78 43.99 16.60
C ARG A 175 -18.58 43.20 17.63
N ILE A 176 -19.24 42.12 17.21
CA ILE A 176 -20.12 41.30 18.08
C ILE A 176 -19.37 40.77 19.32
N ARG A 177 -18.08 40.44 19.18
CA ARG A 177 -17.26 39.87 20.27
C ARG A 177 -16.66 40.93 21.20
N LEU A 178 -16.46 42.15 20.70
CA LEU A 178 -15.91 43.26 21.46
C LEU A 178 -17.01 44.13 22.11
N GLU A 179 -18.23 44.14 21.55
CA GLU A 179 -19.41 44.75 22.19
C GLU A 179 -19.74 44.03 23.51
N GLU A 180 -19.78 42.70 23.50
CA GLU A 180 -19.99 41.88 24.70
C GLU A 180 -18.86 42.04 25.72
N LEU A 181 -17.62 42.18 25.26
CA LEU A 181 -16.45 42.47 26.10
C LEU A 181 -16.60 43.82 26.83
N ALA A 182 -16.94 44.89 26.09
CA ALA A 182 -17.08 46.23 26.64
C ALA A 182 -18.24 46.33 27.63
N ARG A 183 -19.39 45.71 27.27
CA ARG A 183 -20.56 45.59 28.13
C ARG A 183 -20.22 44.90 29.46
N PHE A 184 -19.64 43.69 29.40
CA PHE A 184 -19.25 42.94 30.58
C PHE A 184 -18.22 43.69 31.43
N ALA A 185 -17.21 44.30 30.80
CA ALA A 185 -16.16 45.06 31.48
C ALA A 185 -16.74 46.23 32.30
N HIS A 186 -17.67 47.00 31.73
CA HIS A 186 -18.34 48.08 32.43
C HIS A 186 -19.22 47.58 33.59
N GLU A 187 -20.04 46.56 33.35
CA GLU A 187 -20.93 45.95 34.37
C GLU A 187 -20.17 45.39 35.58
N HIS A 188 -18.94 44.90 35.38
CA HIS A 188 -18.13 44.22 36.42
C HIS A 188 -16.95 45.06 36.92
N GLY A 189 -16.98 46.38 36.70
CA GLY A 189 -16.00 47.33 37.23
C GLY A 189 -14.57 47.04 36.80
N PHE A 190 -14.35 46.87 35.50
CA PHE A 190 -13.02 46.89 34.88
C PHE A 190 -12.70 48.33 34.42
N GLU A 191 -11.44 48.74 34.59
CA GLU A 191 -10.97 50.08 34.22
C GLU A 191 -10.66 50.19 32.72
N GLY A 192 -10.54 49.07 32.02
CA GLY A 192 -10.37 49.05 30.57
C GLY A 192 -10.52 47.67 29.93
N ILE A 193 -10.53 47.69 28.59
CA ILE A 193 -10.57 46.52 27.72
C ILE A 193 -9.36 46.46 26.78
N GLY A 194 -8.96 45.24 26.42
CA GLY A 194 -7.94 44.99 25.41
C GLY A 194 -8.20 43.68 24.66
N THR A 195 -7.30 43.30 23.75
CA THR A 195 -7.44 42.03 23.03
C THR A 195 -6.10 41.42 22.60
N THR A 196 -6.03 40.09 22.59
CA THR A 196 -4.89 39.31 22.08
C THR A 196 -4.99 39.03 20.57
N LEU A 197 -6.10 39.39 19.93
CA LEU A 197 -6.38 39.07 18.52
C LEU A 197 -5.29 39.59 17.56
N THR A 198 -4.67 40.72 17.89
CA THR A 198 -3.62 41.38 17.10
C THR A 198 -2.27 40.68 17.11
N VAL A 199 -2.10 39.52 17.74
CA VAL A 199 -0.88 38.68 17.54
C VAL A 199 -0.97 37.81 16.28
N SER A 200 -2.18 37.56 15.78
CA SER A 200 -2.43 36.56 14.73
C SER A 200 -2.28 37.16 13.33
N PRO A 201 -1.45 36.58 12.43
CA PRO A 201 -1.36 37.02 11.03
C PRO A 201 -2.64 36.72 10.23
N TYR A 202 -3.57 35.94 10.80
CA TYR A 202 -4.85 35.58 10.19
C TYR A 202 -5.97 36.61 10.48
N GLN A 203 -5.64 37.77 11.07
CA GLN A 203 -6.61 38.71 11.63
C GLN A 203 -6.25 40.19 11.33
N TYR A 204 -7.28 41.04 11.19
CA TYR A 204 -7.15 42.41 10.69
C TYR A 204 -6.91 43.41 11.82
N THR A 205 -5.64 43.66 12.14
CA THR A 205 -5.21 44.49 13.28
C THR A 205 -5.82 45.90 13.28
N ALA A 206 -5.93 46.57 12.13
CA ALA A 206 -6.56 47.90 12.03
C ALA A 206 -8.07 47.87 12.32
N ILE A 207 -8.81 46.92 11.73
CA ILE A 207 -10.25 46.74 11.99
C ILE A 207 -10.51 46.42 13.47
N ILE A 208 -9.62 45.62 14.09
CA ILE A 208 -9.68 45.32 15.53
C ILE A 208 -9.48 46.60 16.36
N GLN A 209 -8.54 47.48 15.97
CA GLN A 209 -8.31 48.76 16.65
C GLN A 209 -9.57 49.65 16.62
N GLU A 210 -10.13 49.84 15.42
CA GLU A 210 -11.30 50.68 15.19
C GLU A 210 -12.53 50.18 15.96
N GLU A 211 -12.84 48.88 15.88
CA GLU A 211 -13.99 48.33 16.61
C GLU A 211 -13.76 48.35 18.12
N LEU A 212 -12.55 48.03 18.63
CA LEU A 212 -12.24 48.10 20.06
C LEU A 212 -12.42 49.52 20.63
N GLN A 213 -12.03 50.54 19.87
CA GLN A 213 -12.30 51.95 20.22
C GLN A 213 -13.79 52.29 20.15
N ARG A 214 -14.51 51.82 19.11
CA ARG A 214 -15.93 52.09 18.90
C ARG A 214 -16.80 51.51 20.03
N VAL A 215 -16.50 50.31 20.52
CA VAL A 215 -17.31 49.62 21.54
C VAL A 215 -17.09 50.14 22.96
N ALA A 216 -15.93 50.72 23.26
CA ALA A 216 -15.68 51.35 24.56
C ALA A 216 -16.35 52.72 24.69
N LYS A 217 -16.50 53.45 23.57
CA LYS A 217 -17.00 54.84 23.52
C LYS A 217 -18.32 55.12 24.30
N PRO A 218 -19.32 54.21 24.36
CA PRO A 218 -20.53 54.43 25.16
C PRO A 218 -20.32 54.39 26.68
N TYR A 219 -19.24 53.76 27.15
CA TYR A 219 -19.01 53.43 28.56
C TYR A 219 -18.03 54.43 29.20
N GLN A 220 -18.56 55.44 29.89
CA GLN A 220 -17.75 56.45 30.57
C GLN A 220 -16.80 55.78 31.59
N GLY A 221 -15.51 56.10 31.49
CA GLY A 221 -14.45 55.56 32.34
C GLY A 221 -13.77 54.29 31.81
N LEU A 222 -14.31 53.63 30.77
CA LEU A 222 -13.72 52.40 30.22
C LEU A 222 -12.58 52.72 29.23
N SER A 223 -11.35 52.45 29.65
CA SER A 223 -10.14 52.70 28.83
C SER A 223 -9.92 51.62 27.77
N VAL A 224 -9.23 51.95 26.68
CA VAL A 224 -8.85 50.99 25.63
C VAL A 224 -7.34 50.79 25.62
N VAL A 225 -6.90 49.56 25.87
CA VAL A 225 -5.51 49.14 25.79
C VAL A 225 -5.30 48.37 24.49
N PHE A 226 -4.66 49.02 23.50
CA PHE A 226 -4.43 48.47 22.17
C PHE A 226 -2.94 48.46 21.82
N ARG A 227 -2.49 47.35 21.22
CA ARG A 227 -1.13 47.18 20.68
C ARG A 227 -1.16 46.18 19.53
N ASP A 228 -0.29 46.39 18.54
CA ASP A 228 -0.02 45.41 17.49
C ASP A 228 0.97 44.37 18.03
N TYR A 229 0.52 43.13 18.22
CA TYR A 229 1.36 42.05 18.72
C TYR A 229 1.94 41.16 17.62
N ARG A 230 1.63 41.41 16.33
CA ARG A 230 2.16 40.63 15.19
C ARG A 230 3.69 40.46 15.20
N PRO A 231 4.52 41.44 15.62
CA PRO A 231 5.96 41.26 15.73
C PRO A 231 6.39 40.10 16.65
N TYR A 232 5.58 39.74 17.66
CA TYR A 232 5.84 38.67 18.63
C TYR A 232 5.22 37.32 18.23
N TYR A 233 4.63 37.22 17.03
CA TYR A 233 4.07 35.96 16.51
C TYR A 233 5.11 34.82 16.40
N PRO A 234 6.38 35.05 15.99
CA PRO A 234 7.41 34.01 15.98
C PRO A 234 7.70 33.44 17.38
N GLU A 235 7.79 34.31 18.39
CA GLU A 235 8.06 33.97 19.80
C GLU A 235 6.88 33.19 20.38
N ALA A 236 5.66 33.68 20.20
CA ALA A 236 4.44 32.97 20.57
C ALA A 236 4.34 31.60 19.87
N THR A 237 4.72 31.53 18.59
CA THR A 237 4.75 30.28 17.79
C THR A 237 5.80 29.29 18.30
N LYS A 238 6.96 29.77 18.78
CA LYS A 238 7.97 28.94 19.44
C LYS A 238 7.47 28.45 20.79
N ARG A 239 7.12 29.36 21.70
CA ARG A 239 6.71 29.09 23.08
C ARG A 239 5.49 28.16 23.18
N SER A 240 4.51 28.32 22.28
CA SER A 240 3.36 27.40 22.20
C SER A 240 3.73 25.98 21.74
N ARG A 241 4.79 25.80 20.93
CA ARG A 241 5.34 24.46 20.62
C ARG A 241 6.03 23.88 21.85
N ASP A 242 6.86 24.68 22.52
CA ASP A 242 7.66 24.26 23.68
C ASP A 242 6.74 23.88 24.87
N LEU A 243 5.55 24.47 24.96
CA LEU A 243 4.46 24.13 25.90
C LEU A 243 3.47 23.06 25.39
N GLY A 244 3.69 22.46 24.21
CA GLY A 244 2.81 21.41 23.66
C GLY A 244 1.38 21.84 23.27
N MET A 245 1.11 23.15 23.18
CA MET A 245 -0.24 23.70 22.99
C MET A 245 -0.79 23.40 21.58
N TYR A 246 -2.11 23.23 21.46
CA TYR A 246 -2.79 23.20 20.16
C TYR A 246 -2.63 24.54 19.43
N ARG A 247 -2.42 24.50 18.09
CA ARG A 247 -2.20 25.71 17.27
C ARG A 247 -2.91 25.62 15.92
N GLN A 248 -3.88 26.49 15.71
CA GLN A 248 -4.56 26.69 14.43
C GLN A 248 -3.67 27.39 13.38
N ASN A 249 -3.96 27.16 12.09
CA ASN A 249 -3.37 27.88 10.94
C ASN A 249 -4.36 28.81 10.23
N TYR A 250 -5.45 29.20 10.91
CA TYR A 250 -6.57 29.98 10.37
C TYR A 250 -7.29 30.73 11.51
N CYS A 251 -8.25 31.61 11.21
CA CYS A 251 -8.87 32.46 12.24
C CYS A 251 -9.71 31.67 13.27
N GLY A 252 -10.40 30.61 12.82
CA GLY A 252 -11.27 29.76 13.66
C GLY A 252 -12.75 29.73 13.27
N CYS A 253 -13.21 30.67 12.43
CA CYS A 253 -14.59 30.64 11.94
C CYS A 253 -14.76 29.76 10.69
N ALA A 254 -15.96 29.22 10.50
CA ALA A 254 -16.30 28.31 9.40
C ALA A 254 -15.97 28.87 8.01
N TYR A 255 -16.06 30.19 7.81
CA TYR A 255 -15.63 30.84 6.55
C TYR A 255 -14.11 30.75 6.36
N SER A 256 -13.34 31.12 7.40
CA SER A 256 -11.87 31.02 7.39
C SER A 256 -11.38 29.57 7.33
N ASP A 257 -12.16 28.61 7.81
CA ASP A 257 -11.85 27.19 7.69
C ASP A 257 -12.04 26.67 6.26
N LYS A 258 -13.15 27.04 5.60
CA LYS A 258 -13.38 26.74 4.17
C LYS A 258 -12.30 27.37 3.28
N GLU A 259 -11.90 28.61 3.57
CA GLU A 259 -10.76 29.28 2.91
C GLU A 259 -9.45 28.49 3.10
N ALA A 260 -9.16 28.01 4.32
CA ALA A 260 -7.97 27.23 4.61
C ALA A 260 -8.01 25.78 4.09
N ALA A 261 -9.20 25.20 3.88
CA ALA A 261 -9.37 23.81 3.46
C ALA A 261 -8.71 23.51 2.10
N ALA A 262 -8.87 24.42 1.13
CA ALA A 262 -8.22 24.29 -0.18
C ALA A 262 -6.69 24.28 -0.05
N GLU A 263 -6.12 25.13 0.81
CA GLU A 263 -4.68 25.16 1.06
C GLU A 263 -4.18 23.89 1.77
N ARG A 264 -4.97 23.37 2.72
CA ARG A 264 -4.65 22.10 3.43
C ARG A 264 -4.61 20.92 2.47
N GLU A 265 -5.59 20.77 1.58
CA GLU A 265 -5.60 19.70 0.58
C GLU A 265 -4.51 19.88 -0.47
N ALA A 266 -4.22 21.12 -0.93
CA ALA A 266 -3.08 21.39 -1.81
C ALA A 266 -1.74 21.00 -1.17
N ARG A 267 -1.51 21.37 0.10
CA ARG A 267 -0.31 20.97 0.88
C ARG A 267 -0.22 19.45 1.06
N LYS A 268 -1.35 18.76 1.26
CA LYS A 268 -1.44 17.29 1.39
C LYS A 268 -1.16 16.58 0.07
N ALA A 269 -1.69 17.09 -1.04
CA ALA A 269 -1.41 16.60 -2.40
C ALA A 269 0.08 16.79 -2.76
N ALA A 270 0.66 17.97 -2.48
CA ALA A 270 2.08 18.24 -2.69
C ALA A 270 2.98 17.30 -1.85
N ARG A 271 2.62 17.04 -0.59
CA ARG A 271 3.31 16.05 0.28
C ARG A 271 3.20 14.63 -0.28
N LYS A 272 2.03 14.22 -0.79
CA LYS A 272 1.84 12.90 -1.44
C LYS A 272 2.71 12.78 -2.71
N LYS A 273 2.74 13.82 -3.55
CA LYS A 273 3.58 13.88 -4.75
C LYS A 273 5.07 13.77 -4.40
N LYS A 274 5.58 14.59 -3.48
CA LYS A 274 6.99 14.56 -3.05
C LYS A 274 7.39 13.18 -2.52
N LYS A 275 6.56 12.54 -1.69
CA LYS A 275 6.82 11.17 -1.20
C LYS A 275 6.84 10.11 -2.31
N ALA A 276 6.01 10.26 -3.36
CA ALA A 276 6.03 9.36 -4.50
C ALA A 276 7.29 9.56 -5.37
N GLU A 277 7.74 10.80 -5.53
CA GLU A 277 8.99 11.15 -6.22
C GLU A 277 10.22 10.63 -5.45
N GLU A 278 10.24 10.81 -4.12
CA GLU A 278 11.25 10.23 -3.21
C GLU A 278 11.28 8.69 -3.29
N ARG A 279 10.12 8.02 -3.26
CA ARG A 279 10.05 6.55 -3.42
C ARG A 279 10.58 6.11 -4.79
N ARG A 280 10.19 6.79 -5.88
CA ARG A 280 10.67 6.46 -7.23
C ARG A 280 12.18 6.65 -7.33
N ALA A 281 12.73 7.73 -6.77
CA ALA A 281 14.17 7.97 -6.72
C ALA A 281 14.91 6.87 -5.95
N LYS A 282 14.44 6.44 -4.76
CA LYS A 282 15.06 5.30 -4.03
C LYS A 282 15.06 4.04 -4.90
N LEU A 283 13.94 3.71 -5.55
CA LEU A 283 13.84 2.51 -6.39
C LEU A 283 14.76 2.58 -7.62
N GLN A 284 14.89 3.75 -8.25
CA GLN A 284 15.78 3.96 -9.40
C GLN A 284 17.27 3.92 -9.01
N ALA A 285 17.61 4.25 -7.75
CA ALA A 285 18.98 4.24 -7.23
C ALA A 285 19.42 2.89 -6.61
N LEU A 286 18.58 1.84 -6.67
CA LEU A 286 18.98 0.49 -6.24
C LEU A 286 19.98 -0.12 -7.23
N THR A 287 21.11 -0.60 -6.72
CA THR A 287 22.13 -1.35 -7.47
C THR A 287 21.94 -2.86 -7.28
N THR A 288 22.73 -3.68 -7.98
CA THR A 288 22.74 -5.14 -7.80
C THR A 288 23.33 -5.54 -6.44
N ASP A 289 24.27 -4.76 -5.90
CA ASP A 289 24.80 -4.91 -4.54
C ASP A 289 23.74 -4.70 -3.44
N ASP A 290 22.66 -3.94 -3.68
CA ASP A 290 21.53 -3.88 -2.73
C ASP A 290 20.85 -5.25 -2.54
N PHE A 291 21.00 -6.19 -3.49
CA PHE A 291 20.44 -7.55 -3.43
C PHE A 291 21.48 -8.61 -3.04
N ASP A 292 22.66 -8.18 -2.60
CA ASP A 292 23.71 -9.05 -2.12
C ASP A 292 23.56 -9.43 -0.65
N TYR A 293 23.96 -10.65 -0.31
CA TYR A 293 24.02 -11.12 1.07
C TYR A 293 25.01 -12.29 1.19
N GLU A 294 25.61 -12.44 2.37
CA GLU A 294 26.51 -13.56 2.66
C GLU A 294 25.71 -14.88 2.75
N LEU A 295 25.92 -15.77 1.77
CA LEU A 295 25.34 -17.12 1.74
C LEU A 295 26.42 -18.15 2.11
N PRO A 296 26.44 -18.68 3.35
CA PRO A 296 27.39 -19.72 3.74
C PRO A 296 27.16 -21.02 2.94
N GLU A 297 28.22 -21.66 2.46
CA GLU A 297 28.11 -22.88 1.64
C GLU A 297 27.39 -24.01 2.40
N GLU A 298 27.54 -24.11 3.72
CA GLU A 298 26.90 -25.14 4.53
C GLU A 298 25.38 -24.99 4.68
N LEU A 299 24.80 -23.87 4.23
CA LEU A 299 23.35 -23.69 4.14
C LEU A 299 22.78 -24.06 2.77
N ILE A 300 23.62 -24.32 1.75
CA ILE A 300 23.17 -24.71 0.41
C ILE A 300 22.84 -26.21 0.39
N ALA A 301 21.55 -26.55 0.29
CA ALA A 301 21.10 -27.95 0.32
C ALA A 301 21.60 -28.73 -0.90
N GLN A 302 22.41 -29.76 -0.65
CA GLN A 302 22.87 -30.71 -1.67
C GLN A 302 21.89 -31.87 -1.91
N GLU A 303 20.99 -32.11 -0.95
CA GLU A 303 20.02 -33.21 -0.92
C GLU A 303 18.65 -32.66 -0.46
N PRO A 304 17.51 -33.22 -0.89
CA PRO A 304 16.16 -32.83 -0.47
C PRO A 304 15.90 -33.08 1.03
N ALA A 305 14.69 -32.77 1.49
CA ALA A 305 14.22 -33.23 2.80
C ALA A 305 13.73 -34.69 2.66
N PRO A 306 13.96 -35.59 3.65
CA PRO A 306 13.51 -36.99 3.57
C PRO A 306 11.98 -37.15 3.42
N ILE A 307 11.22 -36.18 3.91
CA ILE A 307 9.79 -36.01 3.66
C ILE A 307 9.60 -34.58 3.15
N ARG A 308 8.97 -34.44 1.96
CA ARG A 308 8.88 -33.16 1.22
C ARG A 308 8.28 -32.03 2.06
N ASP A 309 7.20 -32.30 2.79
CA ASP A 309 6.49 -31.29 3.59
C ASP A 309 7.04 -31.09 5.03
N GLU A 310 8.14 -31.76 5.39
CA GLU A 310 8.87 -31.55 6.65
C GLU A 310 10.05 -30.58 6.53
N CYS A 311 10.30 -30.02 5.34
CA CYS A 311 11.17 -28.87 5.20
C CYS A 311 10.60 -27.66 5.97
N ARG A 312 11.45 -26.69 6.32
CA ARG A 312 11.02 -25.54 7.11
C ARG A 312 10.29 -24.53 6.23
N LEU A 313 9.42 -23.74 6.85
CA LEU A 313 8.74 -22.63 6.25
C LEU A 313 9.09 -21.34 7.00
N LEU A 314 9.37 -20.26 6.26
CA LEU A 314 9.45 -18.91 6.80
C LEU A 314 8.26 -18.10 6.27
N VAL A 315 7.25 -17.87 7.12
CA VAL A 315 6.11 -17.04 6.73
C VAL A 315 6.45 -15.57 6.97
N MET A 316 6.26 -14.72 5.96
CA MET A 316 6.46 -13.27 6.04
C MET A 316 5.18 -12.52 5.68
N LYS A 317 4.75 -11.61 6.55
CA LYS A 317 3.74 -10.59 6.20
C LYS A 317 4.39 -9.47 5.39
N ARG A 318 3.93 -9.25 4.15
CA ARG A 318 4.54 -8.36 3.15
C ARG A 318 4.46 -6.87 3.50
N ASP A 319 3.51 -6.50 4.36
CA ASP A 319 3.22 -5.13 4.80
C ASP A 319 4.13 -4.64 5.93
N THR A 320 4.48 -5.54 6.85
CA THR A 320 5.12 -5.27 8.14
C THR A 320 6.51 -5.88 8.26
N GLY A 321 6.86 -6.83 7.39
CA GLY A 321 8.08 -7.63 7.53
C GLY A 321 8.05 -8.48 8.81
N THR A 322 6.87 -8.86 9.30
CA THR A 322 6.70 -9.79 10.42
C THR A 322 7.04 -11.19 9.96
N LEU A 323 7.83 -11.94 10.74
CA LEU A 323 8.32 -13.28 10.40
C LEU A 323 7.80 -14.32 11.40
N GLU A 324 7.42 -15.49 10.90
CA GLU A 324 6.94 -16.64 11.68
C GLU A 324 7.72 -17.89 11.22
N ASP A 325 8.49 -18.53 12.12
CA ASP A 325 9.20 -19.80 11.85
C ASP A 325 8.21 -20.98 11.93
N LYS A 326 8.12 -21.81 10.88
CA LYS A 326 7.11 -22.88 10.69
C LYS A 326 7.70 -24.13 9.99
N ILE A 327 6.90 -25.19 9.82
CA ILE A 327 7.18 -26.36 8.95
C ILE A 327 6.30 -26.25 7.68
N PHE A 328 6.69 -26.83 6.54
CA PHE A 328 5.97 -26.64 5.28
C PHE A 328 4.52 -27.13 5.30
N ARG A 329 4.23 -28.29 5.89
CA ARG A 329 2.84 -28.77 6.10
C ARG A 329 1.94 -27.77 6.84
N ASP A 330 2.50 -26.89 7.68
CA ASP A 330 1.76 -25.82 8.37
C ASP A 330 1.22 -24.74 7.40
N ILE A 331 1.61 -24.74 6.11
CA ILE A 331 1.10 -23.81 5.10
C ILE A 331 -0.44 -23.80 5.06
N ILE A 332 -1.07 -24.95 5.30
CA ILE A 332 -2.52 -25.11 5.26
C ILE A 332 -3.23 -24.19 6.27
N ASP A 333 -2.64 -23.87 7.43
CA ASP A 333 -3.20 -22.92 8.41
C ASP A 333 -3.36 -21.51 7.83
N TYR A 334 -2.48 -21.13 6.91
CA TYR A 334 -2.46 -19.82 6.28
C TYR A 334 -3.33 -19.74 5.02
N LEU A 335 -3.94 -20.85 4.60
CA LEU A 335 -4.89 -20.94 3.48
C LEU A 335 -6.34 -20.89 3.97
N GLN A 336 -7.22 -20.28 3.18
CA GLN A 336 -8.64 -20.07 3.46
C GLN A 336 -9.49 -20.64 2.30
N PRO A 337 -10.69 -21.19 2.58
CA PRO A 337 -11.59 -21.65 1.53
C PRO A 337 -11.88 -20.53 0.51
N GLY A 338 -11.80 -20.84 -0.79
CA GLY A 338 -11.92 -19.87 -1.89
C GLY A 338 -10.61 -19.23 -2.35
N ASP A 339 -9.49 -19.42 -1.65
CA ASP A 339 -8.15 -19.18 -2.22
C ASP A 339 -7.90 -20.14 -3.40
N LEU A 340 -6.89 -19.81 -4.22
CA LEU A 340 -6.42 -20.61 -5.36
C LEU A 340 -4.90 -20.69 -5.36
N LEU A 341 -4.34 -21.90 -5.29
CA LEU A 341 -2.93 -22.14 -5.61
C LEU A 341 -2.77 -22.30 -7.12
N VAL A 342 -1.75 -21.65 -7.69
CA VAL A 342 -1.36 -21.80 -9.10
C VAL A 342 0.09 -22.20 -9.19
N ALA A 343 0.36 -23.37 -9.78
CA ALA A 343 1.67 -24.00 -9.80
C ALA A 343 2.19 -24.26 -11.23
N ASN A 344 3.52 -24.27 -11.40
CA ASN A 344 4.13 -24.70 -12.65
C ASN A 344 4.25 -26.23 -12.69
N GLU A 345 3.65 -26.88 -13.68
CA GLU A 345 3.60 -28.35 -13.83
C GLU A 345 4.60 -28.93 -14.85
N THR A 346 5.48 -28.09 -15.42
CA THR A 346 6.55 -28.57 -16.30
C THR A 346 7.51 -29.49 -15.55
N ARG A 347 7.69 -30.69 -16.09
CA ARG A 347 8.65 -31.69 -15.66
C ARG A 347 10.02 -31.39 -16.25
N VAL A 348 11.08 -31.78 -15.54
CA VAL A 348 12.46 -31.66 -16.04
C VAL A 348 12.76 -32.82 -16.97
N MET A 349 13.17 -32.51 -18.20
CA MET A 349 13.59 -33.49 -19.21
C MET A 349 14.99 -34.05 -18.86
N PRO A 350 15.33 -35.32 -19.20
CA PRO A 350 16.68 -35.90 -19.07
C PRO A 350 17.69 -35.26 -20.06
N ALA A 351 17.95 -33.97 -19.88
CA ALA A 351 18.68 -33.10 -20.80
C ALA A 351 20.20 -33.17 -20.68
N ARG A 352 20.74 -33.89 -19.68
CA ARG A 352 22.17 -33.97 -19.39
C ARG A 352 22.76 -35.28 -19.91
N LEU A 353 23.39 -35.22 -21.08
CA LEU A 353 23.98 -36.36 -21.76
C LEU A 353 25.48 -36.45 -21.44
N ILE A 354 25.96 -37.64 -21.05
CA ILE A 354 27.39 -37.90 -20.79
C ILE A 354 27.84 -39.01 -21.75
N GLY A 355 28.83 -38.73 -22.58
CA GLY A 355 29.26 -39.63 -23.65
C GLY A 355 30.71 -39.43 -24.06
N HIS A 356 31.09 -40.02 -25.18
CA HIS A 356 32.49 -40.11 -25.62
C HIS A 356 32.66 -39.53 -27.03
N LYS A 357 33.73 -38.76 -27.25
CA LYS A 357 34.08 -38.23 -28.58
C LYS A 357 34.45 -39.37 -29.53
N ARG A 358 33.65 -39.59 -30.58
CA ARG A 358 33.83 -40.67 -31.60
C ARG A 358 35.26 -40.84 -32.09
N GLU A 359 35.94 -39.73 -32.37
CA GLU A 359 37.31 -39.70 -32.91
C GLU A 359 38.41 -40.08 -31.91
N THR A 360 38.15 -39.97 -30.60
CA THR A 360 39.22 -39.87 -29.59
C THR A 360 38.95 -40.61 -28.27
N GLY A 361 37.76 -41.17 -28.07
CA GLY A 361 37.33 -41.81 -26.82
C GLY A 361 37.21 -40.89 -25.59
N GLY A 362 37.79 -39.68 -25.60
CA GLY A 362 37.71 -38.74 -24.48
C GLY A 362 36.27 -38.29 -24.17
N THR A 363 35.92 -38.32 -22.88
CA THR A 363 34.60 -37.95 -22.35
C THR A 363 34.18 -36.53 -22.72
N ALA A 364 32.89 -36.38 -23.02
CA ALA A 364 32.20 -35.12 -23.28
C ALA A 364 30.81 -35.11 -22.63
N GLU A 365 30.43 -33.96 -22.07
CA GLU A 365 29.10 -33.68 -21.54
C GLU A 365 28.39 -32.75 -22.52
N VAL A 366 27.16 -33.10 -22.91
CA VAL A 366 26.28 -32.28 -23.76
C VAL A 366 24.98 -32.05 -23.00
N PHE A 367 24.74 -30.79 -22.66
CA PHE A 367 23.57 -30.37 -21.90
C PHE A 367 22.62 -29.63 -22.83
N LEU A 368 21.40 -30.15 -23.04
CA LEU A 368 20.41 -29.55 -23.93
C LEU A 368 19.71 -28.35 -23.26
N LEU A 369 19.60 -27.23 -23.98
CA LEU A 369 18.91 -26.02 -23.51
C LEU A 369 17.54 -25.85 -24.17
N ARG A 370 17.46 -25.94 -25.50
CA ARG A 370 16.21 -25.78 -26.28
C ARG A 370 16.31 -26.34 -27.69
N GLU A 371 15.23 -26.89 -28.22
CA GLU A 371 15.10 -27.27 -29.64
C GLU A 371 15.12 -26.01 -30.53
N ALA A 372 15.89 -26.05 -31.62
CA ALA A 372 16.07 -24.92 -32.52
C ALA A 372 14.81 -24.66 -33.36
N LYS A 373 14.37 -23.40 -33.43
CA LYS A 373 13.08 -23.02 -34.08
C LYS A 373 13.01 -23.28 -35.59
N GLN A 374 14.11 -23.58 -36.27
CA GLN A 374 14.19 -23.72 -37.73
C GLN A 374 15.15 -24.86 -38.14
N ASP A 375 14.81 -26.10 -37.82
CA ASP A 375 15.47 -27.27 -38.41
C ASP A 375 14.61 -27.90 -39.51
N ALA A 376 15.05 -27.75 -40.77
CA ALA A 376 14.39 -28.35 -41.93
C ALA A 376 14.51 -29.88 -41.98
N ASN A 377 15.34 -30.49 -41.12
CA ASN A 377 15.59 -31.93 -41.03
C ASN A 377 14.99 -32.55 -39.75
N ARG A 378 14.14 -31.80 -39.04
CA ARG A 378 13.47 -32.25 -37.80
C ARG A 378 12.54 -33.43 -38.11
N SER A 379 12.89 -34.60 -37.58
CA SER A 379 12.10 -35.84 -37.65
C SER A 379 11.71 -36.30 -36.25
N ASN A 380 11.29 -37.56 -36.08
CA ASN A 380 11.15 -38.15 -34.75
C ASN A 380 12.49 -38.58 -34.13
N GLN A 381 13.50 -38.82 -34.98
CA GLN A 381 14.79 -39.43 -34.63
C GLN A 381 15.98 -38.46 -34.79
N SER A 382 15.74 -37.24 -35.27
CA SER A 382 16.75 -36.21 -35.50
C SER A 382 16.17 -34.82 -35.29
N ALA A 383 16.88 -33.99 -34.51
CA ALA A 383 16.52 -32.59 -34.28
C ALA A 383 17.76 -31.79 -33.87
N THR A 384 17.79 -30.52 -34.26
CA THR A 384 18.85 -29.59 -33.88
C THR A 384 18.48 -28.84 -32.60
N TRP A 385 19.42 -28.79 -31.65
CA TRP A 385 19.28 -28.21 -30.32
C TRP A 385 20.38 -27.18 -30.07
N GLU A 386 20.08 -26.18 -29.25
CA GLU A 386 21.09 -25.38 -28.58
C GLU A 386 21.51 -26.09 -27.28
N ALA A 387 22.81 -26.22 -27.04
CA ALA A 387 23.36 -27.00 -25.95
C ALA A 387 24.63 -26.39 -25.35
N LEU A 388 24.82 -26.53 -24.03
CA LEU A 388 26.11 -26.28 -23.37
C LEU A 388 26.98 -27.54 -23.43
N VAL A 389 28.21 -27.43 -23.92
CA VAL A 389 29.09 -28.60 -24.08
C VAL A 389 30.41 -28.48 -23.32
N ARG A 390 30.82 -29.57 -22.65
CA ARG A 390 32.09 -29.67 -21.92
C ARG A 390 32.92 -30.87 -22.43
N PRO A 391 34.23 -30.74 -22.64
CA PRO A 391 35.05 -29.52 -22.55
C PRO A 391 34.96 -28.69 -23.83
N GLY A 392 34.19 -27.60 -23.83
CA GLY A 392 33.85 -26.81 -25.03
C GLY A 392 35.02 -26.23 -25.85
N LYS A 393 36.25 -26.18 -25.33
CA LYS A 393 37.45 -25.86 -26.14
C LYS A 393 37.80 -26.95 -27.17
N ARG A 394 37.36 -28.20 -26.95
CA ARG A 394 37.64 -29.38 -27.80
C ARG A 394 36.44 -29.83 -28.66
N LEU A 395 35.29 -29.19 -28.47
CA LEU A 395 34.05 -29.43 -29.21
C LEU A 395 33.81 -28.24 -30.14
N LYS A 396 34.16 -28.44 -31.41
CA LYS A 396 34.05 -27.54 -32.55
C LYS A 396 33.08 -28.15 -33.58
N PRO A 397 32.58 -27.39 -34.56
CA PRO A 397 31.82 -27.95 -35.68
C PRO A 397 32.46 -29.19 -36.31
N GLY A 398 31.62 -30.18 -36.65
CA GLY A 398 32.02 -31.50 -37.13
C GLY A 398 32.46 -32.50 -36.04
N ALA A 399 32.60 -32.07 -34.78
CA ALA A 399 32.89 -33.01 -33.68
C ALA A 399 31.63 -33.77 -33.27
N ILE A 400 31.71 -35.10 -33.26
CA ILE A 400 30.61 -35.98 -32.81
C ILE A 400 30.92 -36.53 -31.41
N VAL A 401 29.90 -36.52 -30.54
CA VAL A 401 29.85 -37.22 -29.26
C VAL A 401 28.83 -38.34 -29.38
N ASP A 402 29.18 -39.54 -28.95
CA ASP A 402 28.32 -40.71 -28.92
C ASP A 402 27.93 -41.06 -27.49
N PHE A 403 26.69 -41.50 -27.32
CA PHE A 403 26.09 -41.91 -26.05
C PHE A 403 25.58 -43.35 -26.16
N VAL A 404 25.89 -44.14 -25.15
CA VAL A 404 25.59 -45.57 -25.05
C VAL A 404 24.68 -45.77 -23.84
N ALA A 405 23.63 -46.56 -23.98
CA ALA A 405 22.76 -46.90 -22.85
C ALA A 405 23.50 -47.86 -21.91
N SER A 406 23.67 -47.48 -20.64
CA SER A 406 24.29 -48.33 -19.64
C SER A 406 23.30 -49.37 -19.12
N SER A 407 23.61 -50.65 -19.29
CA SER A 407 22.95 -51.75 -18.57
C SER A 407 23.27 -51.66 -17.07
N GLU A 408 22.26 -51.46 -16.23
CA GLU A 408 22.43 -51.29 -14.79
C GLU A 408 22.91 -52.58 -14.06
N GLU A 409 22.93 -53.73 -14.75
CA GLU A 409 23.34 -55.03 -14.20
C GLU A 409 24.86 -55.30 -14.28
N ASP A 410 25.66 -54.48 -14.98
CA ASP A 410 27.10 -54.75 -15.23
C ASP A 410 28.08 -54.29 -14.12
N ASN A 411 27.59 -54.06 -12.90
CA ASN A 411 28.46 -53.93 -11.73
C ASN A 411 28.87 -55.33 -11.22
N GLU A 412 30.16 -55.66 -11.36
CA GLU A 412 30.84 -56.93 -10.98
C GLU A 412 30.96 -58.06 -12.02
N SER A 413 31.26 -57.78 -13.30
CA SER A 413 32.30 -58.59 -13.98
C SER A 413 32.97 -57.91 -15.18
N SER A 414 34.30 -58.03 -15.27
CA SER A 414 35.08 -57.55 -16.42
C SER A 414 34.99 -58.54 -17.59
N ASN A 415 34.20 -58.22 -18.62
CA ASN A 415 34.19 -58.91 -19.90
C ASN A 415 34.47 -57.92 -21.04
N GLU A 416 35.63 -58.03 -21.69
CA GLU A 416 36.13 -57.09 -22.71
C GLU A 416 35.44 -57.20 -24.09
N ASN A 417 34.13 -57.51 -24.13
CA ASN A 417 33.32 -57.64 -25.36
C ASN A 417 31.83 -57.29 -25.14
N SER A 418 31.52 -56.31 -24.30
CA SER A 418 30.24 -55.59 -24.39
C SER A 418 30.18 -54.86 -25.73
N ASN A 419 29.19 -55.17 -26.56
CA ASN A 419 28.88 -54.38 -27.76
C ASN A 419 28.11 -53.13 -27.28
N GLU A 420 28.85 -52.10 -26.89
CA GLU A 420 28.32 -50.79 -26.48
C GLU A 420 27.60 -50.11 -27.67
N GLU A 421 26.29 -50.37 -27.80
CA GLU A 421 25.49 -49.82 -28.89
C GLU A 421 25.21 -48.33 -28.68
N VAL A 422 25.65 -47.52 -29.64
CA VAL A 422 25.43 -46.07 -29.64
C VAL A 422 23.97 -45.79 -29.98
N VAL A 423 23.15 -45.55 -28.95
CA VAL A 423 21.73 -45.24 -29.11
C VAL A 423 21.48 -43.78 -29.48
N LEU A 424 22.41 -42.87 -29.21
CA LEU A 424 22.29 -41.44 -29.53
C LEU A 424 23.66 -40.86 -29.92
N SER A 425 23.67 -39.96 -30.90
CA SER A 425 24.83 -39.15 -31.28
C SER A 425 24.48 -37.66 -31.27
N ALA A 426 25.41 -36.82 -30.80
CA ALA A 426 25.36 -35.37 -30.95
C ALA A 426 26.49 -34.88 -31.87
N GLU A 427 26.14 -34.41 -33.07
CA GLU A 427 27.04 -33.71 -33.98
C GLU A 427 27.05 -32.21 -33.65
N VAL A 428 28.20 -31.61 -33.35
CA VAL A 428 28.30 -30.15 -33.25
C VAL A 428 28.19 -29.55 -34.66
N ILE A 429 27.12 -28.80 -34.92
CA ILE A 429 26.86 -28.14 -36.21
C ILE A 429 27.55 -26.78 -36.25
N ASP A 430 27.33 -25.94 -35.24
CA ASP A 430 27.84 -24.56 -35.21
C ASP A 430 27.97 -24.01 -33.78
N TRP A 431 28.38 -22.75 -33.65
CA TRP A 431 28.17 -21.92 -32.46
C TRP A 431 26.75 -21.34 -32.46
N VAL A 432 26.19 -21.05 -31.28
CA VAL A 432 24.94 -20.28 -31.17
C VAL A 432 25.21 -18.82 -31.53
N GLU A 433 24.25 -18.12 -32.15
CA GLU A 433 24.39 -16.69 -32.42
C GLU A 433 24.44 -15.91 -31.08
N GLY A 434 25.52 -15.15 -30.85
CA GLY A 434 25.79 -14.50 -29.56
C GLY A 434 26.29 -15.44 -28.45
N ALA A 435 26.67 -16.69 -28.77
CA ALA A 435 27.05 -17.74 -27.82
C ALA A 435 27.96 -17.29 -26.66
N GLN A 436 27.56 -17.61 -25.44
CA GLN A 436 28.45 -17.62 -24.29
C GLN A 436 29.39 -18.84 -24.29
N LYS A 437 30.26 -18.89 -23.28
CA LYS A 437 31.45 -19.75 -23.17
C LYS A 437 31.11 -21.25 -22.97
N GLY A 438 30.64 -21.90 -24.03
CA GLY A 438 30.33 -23.33 -24.06
C GLY A 438 29.14 -23.69 -24.94
N GLU A 439 28.35 -22.69 -25.37
CA GLU A 439 27.11 -22.89 -26.12
C GLU A 439 27.40 -23.30 -27.57
N ARG A 440 26.65 -24.29 -28.08
CA ARG A 440 26.74 -24.85 -29.43
C ARG A 440 25.36 -25.12 -29.99
N LEU A 441 25.28 -25.09 -31.31
CA LEU A 441 24.21 -25.74 -32.05
C LEU A 441 24.63 -27.19 -32.30
N VAL A 442 23.87 -28.16 -31.78
CA VAL A 442 24.15 -29.61 -31.92
C VAL A 442 22.97 -30.30 -32.60
N ARG A 443 23.22 -31.22 -33.53
CA ARG A 443 22.20 -32.11 -34.07
C ARG A 443 22.24 -33.42 -33.30
N LEU A 444 21.11 -33.77 -32.69
CA LEU A 444 20.89 -35.10 -32.13
C LEU A 444 20.43 -36.04 -33.25
N THR A 445 20.88 -37.29 -33.22
CA THR A 445 20.39 -38.36 -34.10
C THR A 445 20.43 -39.69 -33.35
N THR A 446 19.35 -40.47 -33.42
CA THR A 446 19.21 -41.77 -32.75
C THR A 446 18.84 -42.90 -33.72
N CYS A 447 19.15 -44.14 -33.36
CA CYS A 447 18.63 -45.34 -34.00
C CYS A 447 17.25 -45.77 -33.45
N LEU A 448 16.85 -45.28 -32.26
CA LEU A 448 15.60 -45.61 -31.58
C LEU A 448 14.39 -44.94 -32.27
N PRO A 449 13.14 -45.41 -32.04
CA PRO A 449 11.94 -44.86 -32.68
C PRO A 449 11.70 -43.36 -32.45
N SER A 450 12.13 -42.81 -31.31
CA SER A 450 12.09 -41.38 -31.00
C SER A 450 13.35 -40.87 -30.30
N LEU A 451 13.61 -39.57 -30.42
CA LEU A 451 14.58 -38.87 -29.59
C LEU A 451 14.20 -38.93 -28.12
N ASP A 452 12.92 -38.90 -27.77
CA ASP A 452 12.46 -38.89 -26.38
C ASP A 452 12.84 -40.21 -25.67
N GLU A 453 12.67 -41.36 -26.35
CA GLU A 453 13.18 -42.66 -25.90
C GLU A 453 14.71 -42.67 -25.75
N ALA A 454 15.43 -42.03 -26.67
CA ALA A 454 16.89 -41.95 -26.63
C ALA A 454 17.41 -41.05 -25.50
N LEU A 455 16.72 -39.95 -25.20
CA LEU A 455 17.04 -39.09 -24.06
C LEU A 455 16.74 -39.78 -22.72
N HIS A 456 15.71 -40.63 -22.65
CA HIS A 456 15.48 -41.49 -21.48
C HIS A 456 16.54 -42.59 -21.33
N ALA A 457 17.12 -43.09 -22.43
CA ALA A 457 18.09 -44.18 -22.40
C ALA A 457 19.54 -43.76 -22.04
N VAL A 458 19.90 -42.47 -22.19
CA VAL A 458 21.28 -41.96 -21.94
C VAL A 458 21.35 -40.59 -21.26
N GLY A 459 20.22 -40.00 -20.90
CA GLY A 459 20.14 -38.69 -20.28
C GLY A 459 19.85 -38.77 -18.79
N HIS A 460 20.53 -37.92 -18.03
CA HIS A 460 20.27 -37.73 -16.59
C HIS A 460 19.48 -36.46 -16.34
N THR A 461 18.81 -36.38 -15.21
CA THR A 461 18.11 -35.16 -14.78
C THR A 461 19.14 -34.02 -14.56
N PRO A 462 18.97 -32.87 -15.23
CA PRO A 462 19.89 -31.75 -15.09
C PRO A 462 19.73 -31.06 -13.72
N LEU A 463 20.74 -31.21 -12.86
CA LEU A 463 20.78 -30.53 -11.56
C LEU A 463 21.44 -29.14 -11.65
N PRO A 464 20.97 -28.15 -10.87
CA PRO A 464 21.59 -26.83 -10.77
C PRO A 464 23.06 -26.87 -10.35
N PRO A 465 23.93 -25.96 -10.84
CA PRO A 465 25.39 -26.07 -10.73
C PRO A 465 25.97 -25.95 -9.30
N TYR A 466 25.14 -25.63 -8.31
CA TYR A 466 25.50 -25.62 -6.89
C TYR A 466 25.20 -26.93 -6.15
N ILE A 467 24.47 -27.87 -6.76
CA ILE A 467 24.32 -29.25 -6.29
C ILE A 467 25.41 -30.06 -6.99
N LYS A 468 26.43 -30.48 -6.22
CA LYS A 468 27.69 -30.98 -6.80
C LYS A 468 27.72 -32.49 -7.01
N ASN A 469 27.24 -33.26 -6.03
CA ASN A 469 27.40 -34.72 -5.96
C ASN A 469 26.12 -35.44 -5.48
N TYR A 470 24.92 -34.98 -5.86
CA TYR A 470 23.69 -35.69 -5.52
C TYR A 470 23.62 -37.02 -6.27
N ALA A 471 23.42 -38.12 -5.54
CA ALA A 471 23.33 -39.48 -6.05
C ALA A 471 22.14 -40.25 -5.41
N GLY A 472 21.12 -39.50 -4.96
CA GLY A 472 19.83 -40.07 -4.56
C GLY A 472 18.86 -40.12 -5.75
N ASP A 473 17.62 -40.49 -5.46
CA ASP A 473 16.51 -40.53 -6.42
C ASP A 473 16.32 -39.19 -7.16
N GLU A 474 16.41 -39.20 -8.49
CA GLU A 474 16.21 -38.02 -9.34
C GLU A 474 14.75 -37.52 -9.33
N GLU A 475 13.77 -38.37 -9.04
CA GLU A 475 12.36 -37.99 -8.93
C GLU A 475 12.11 -37.04 -7.74
N LEU A 476 13.00 -37.00 -6.75
CA LEU A 476 12.98 -35.99 -5.69
C LEU A 476 13.32 -34.57 -6.17
N TYR A 477 13.91 -34.43 -7.37
CA TYR A 477 14.04 -33.14 -8.06
C TYR A 477 12.83 -32.81 -8.97
N GLN A 478 11.86 -33.72 -9.12
CA GLN A 478 10.60 -33.49 -9.83
C GLN A 478 9.48 -33.13 -8.84
N THR A 479 8.44 -32.41 -9.29
CA THR A 479 7.24 -32.16 -8.47
C THR A 479 6.23 -33.30 -8.67
N VAL A 480 5.51 -33.64 -7.59
CA VAL A 480 4.56 -34.78 -7.54
C VAL A 480 3.31 -34.61 -8.41
N TYR A 481 3.24 -33.53 -9.18
CA TYR A 481 2.17 -33.15 -10.10
C TYR A 481 2.74 -32.70 -11.47
N SER A 482 4.00 -33.04 -11.77
CA SER A 482 4.65 -32.69 -13.04
C SER A 482 4.33 -33.71 -14.14
N HIS A 483 4.07 -33.23 -15.36
CA HIS A 483 3.59 -34.07 -16.47
C HIS A 483 4.27 -33.81 -17.82
N GLU A 484 4.59 -32.56 -18.17
CA GLU A 484 5.20 -32.24 -19.47
C GLU A 484 6.72 -32.05 -19.36
N GLU A 485 7.51 -32.96 -19.94
CA GLU A 485 8.98 -32.86 -20.00
C GLU A 485 9.43 -31.81 -21.02
N ARG A 486 9.49 -30.55 -20.56
CA ARG A 486 9.81 -29.37 -21.38
C ARG A 486 10.72 -28.36 -20.70
N SER A 487 11.22 -28.67 -19.50
CA SER A 487 12.08 -27.78 -18.71
C SER A 487 13.48 -28.35 -18.52
N ALA A 488 14.49 -27.47 -18.43
CA ALA A 488 15.86 -27.83 -18.07
C ALA A 488 16.15 -27.61 -16.56
N ALA A 489 15.15 -27.19 -15.78
CA ALA A 489 15.23 -27.00 -14.34
C ALA A 489 13.85 -27.15 -13.67
N ALA A 490 13.81 -27.65 -12.43
CA ALA A 490 12.55 -27.88 -11.74
C ALA A 490 11.89 -26.58 -11.23
N PRO A 491 10.55 -26.51 -11.15
CA PRO A 491 9.85 -25.47 -10.41
C PRO A 491 9.97 -25.73 -8.89
N THR A 492 11.16 -25.46 -8.35
CA THR A 492 11.64 -25.96 -7.05
C THR A 492 10.79 -25.63 -5.82
N ALA A 493 9.93 -24.61 -5.88
CA ALA A 493 8.99 -24.28 -4.82
C ALA A 493 7.85 -25.30 -4.69
N GLY A 494 7.60 -26.07 -5.75
CA GLY A 494 6.64 -27.17 -5.78
C GLY A 494 7.15 -28.48 -5.19
N LEU A 495 8.47 -28.63 -4.99
CA LEU A 495 9.09 -29.88 -4.52
C LEU A 495 8.68 -30.25 -3.08
N HIS A 496 8.24 -29.25 -2.30
CA HIS A 496 7.83 -29.37 -0.90
C HIS A 496 6.41 -29.95 -0.71
N PHE A 497 5.61 -29.99 -1.78
CA PHE A 497 4.26 -30.56 -1.72
C PHE A 497 4.32 -32.09 -1.80
N THR A 498 3.60 -32.75 -0.89
CA THR A 498 3.23 -34.16 -0.95
C THR A 498 1.85 -34.31 -1.61
N PRO A 499 1.53 -35.47 -2.22
CA PRO A 499 0.18 -35.75 -2.72
C PRO A 499 -0.88 -35.58 -1.64
N GLU A 500 -0.59 -36.03 -0.41
CA GLU A 500 -1.45 -35.92 0.76
C GLU A 500 -1.76 -34.46 1.12
N LEU A 501 -0.75 -33.59 1.14
CA LEU A 501 -0.94 -32.16 1.40
C LEU A 501 -1.75 -31.48 0.30
N ILE A 502 -1.58 -31.88 -0.98
CA ILE A 502 -2.37 -31.35 -2.10
C ILE A 502 -3.85 -31.73 -1.96
N GLU A 503 -4.18 -32.99 -1.60
CA GLU A 503 -5.57 -33.38 -1.37
C GLU A 503 -6.16 -32.70 -0.13
N CYS A 504 -5.44 -32.60 0.99
CA CYS A 504 -5.93 -31.86 2.17
C CYS A 504 -6.19 -30.36 1.88
N ILE A 505 -5.43 -29.74 0.97
CA ILE A 505 -5.68 -28.38 0.49
C ILE A 505 -6.98 -28.31 -0.32
N LYS A 506 -7.23 -29.26 -1.23
CA LYS A 506 -8.47 -29.37 -2.01
C LYS A 506 -9.69 -29.64 -1.12
N GLU A 507 -9.59 -30.58 -0.18
CA GLU A 507 -10.64 -30.92 0.79
C GLU A 507 -11.04 -29.73 1.68
N LYS A 508 -10.07 -28.86 2.02
CA LYS A 508 -10.33 -27.60 2.75
C LYS A 508 -11.03 -26.53 1.88
N GLY A 509 -11.27 -26.79 0.60
CA GLY A 509 -11.98 -25.89 -0.31
C GLY A 509 -11.09 -24.81 -0.93
N ILE A 510 -9.79 -25.09 -1.09
CA ILE A 510 -8.85 -24.23 -1.84
C ILE A 510 -8.66 -24.82 -3.24
N GLY A 511 -8.70 -23.96 -4.26
CA GLY A 511 -8.49 -24.36 -5.64
C GLY A 511 -7.03 -24.73 -5.91
N TRP A 512 -6.83 -25.63 -6.88
CA TRP A 512 -5.51 -25.98 -7.42
C TRP A 512 -5.58 -25.93 -8.95
N GLU A 513 -4.78 -25.07 -9.56
CA GLU A 513 -4.65 -24.89 -11.01
C GLU A 513 -3.19 -24.81 -11.41
N THR A 514 -2.90 -24.93 -12.71
CA THR A 514 -1.53 -25.02 -13.21
C THR A 514 -1.25 -24.12 -14.41
N VAL A 515 0.03 -23.80 -14.59
CA VAL A 515 0.59 -23.06 -15.72
C VAL A 515 1.85 -23.78 -16.20
N HIS A 516 2.35 -23.39 -17.39
CA HIS A 516 3.66 -23.84 -17.86
C HIS A 516 4.66 -22.68 -17.88
N LEU A 517 5.92 -22.97 -17.55
CA LEU A 517 7.08 -22.17 -17.90
C LEU A 517 8.25 -23.12 -18.25
N GLU A 518 8.69 -23.10 -19.50
CA GLU A 518 9.89 -23.82 -19.97
C GLU A 518 11.13 -23.13 -19.36
N VAL A 519 11.60 -23.61 -18.19
CA VAL A 519 12.70 -22.97 -17.44
C VAL A 519 14.06 -23.37 -18.03
N GLY A 520 14.86 -22.38 -18.42
CA GLY A 520 16.26 -22.58 -18.82
C GLY A 520 17.23 -22.51 -17.64
N LEU A 521 18.41 -23.13 -17.77
CA LEU A 521 19.50 -23.01 -16.77
C LEU A 521 19.88 -21.56 -16.45
N ASP A 522 19.61 -20.64 -17.37
CA ASP A 522 19.97 -19.23 -17.26
C ASP A 522 19.26 -18.54 -16.08
N THR A 523 18.16 -19.11 -15.59
CA THR A 523 17.50 -18.76 -14.31
C THR A 523 18.44 -18.84 -13.08
N PHE A 524 19.56 -19.58 -13.17
CA PHE A 524 20.58 -19.64 -12.12
C PHE A 524 21.79 -18.72 -12.33
N ARG A 525 21.83 -17.92 -13.41
CA ARG A 525 22.88 -16.91 -13.62
C ARG A 525 22.71 -15.76 -12.62
N ILE A 526 23.83 -15.18 -12.20
CA ILE A 526 23.90 -14.01 -11.32
C ILE A 526 23.86 -12.76 -12.20
N VAL A 527 23.27 -11.65 -11.71
CA VAL A 527 23.36 -10.35 -12.38
C VAL A 527 24.77 -9.79 -12.16
N GLU A 528 25.49 -9.49 -13.25
CA GLU A 528 26.87 -8.95 -13.20
C GLU A 528 26.89 -7.41 -13.33
N GLU A 529 25.80 -6.83 -13.82
CA GLU A 529 25.59 -5.40 -14.05
C GLU A 529 25.30 -4.65 -12.74
N ASP A 530 25.99 -3.53 -12.48
CA ASP A 530 25.81 -2.71 -11.26
C ASP A 530 24.39 -2.12 -11.14
N ASN A 531 23.84 -1.59 -12.24
CA ASN A 531 22.42 -1.25 -12.33
C ASN A 531 21.65 -2.48 -12.83
N PRO A 532 20.77 -3.09 -12.02
CA PRO A 532 20.08 -4.33 -12.41
C PRO A 532 19.16 -4.13 -13.63
N ARG A 533 18.76 -2.90 -13.97
CA ARG A 533 17.91 -2.64 -15.15
C ARG A 533 18.60 -2.83 -16.49
N ASP A 534 19.92 -2.86 -16.49
CA ASP A 534 20.71 -3.04 -17.72
C ASP A 534 20.92 -4.53 -18.03
N HIS A 535 20.56 -5.43 -17.10
CA HIS A 535 20.62 -6.88 -17.26
C HIS A 535 19.54 -7.40 -18.22
N GLN A 536 19.98 -8.12 -19.26
CA GLN A 536 19.07 -8.78 -20.19
C GLN A 536 18.68 -10.17 -19.67
N ILE A 537 17.51 -10.26 -19.01
CA ILE A 537 16.93 -11.56 -18.62
C ILE A 537 16.72 -12.45 -19.86
N HIS A 538 16.95 -13.75 -19.69
CA HIS A 538 16.70 -14.75 -20.73
C HIS A 538 15.21 -14.88 -21.04
N THR A 539 14.91 -15.36 -22.26
CA THR A 539 13.54 -15.50 -22.76
C THR A 539 13.09 -16.95 -22.67
N GLU A 540 12.04 -17.18 -21.88
CA GLU A 540 11.42 -18.49 -21.66
C GLU A 540 10.08 -18.59 -22.42
N ARG A 541 9.52 -19.80 -22.54
CA ARG A 541 8.15 -19.97 -23.07
C ARG A 541 7.17 -20.31 -21.97
N TYR A 542 5.95 -19.79 -22.06
CA TYR A 542 4.94 -19.97 -21.04
C TYR A 542 3.55 -20.21 -21.63
N THR A 543 2.74 -20.97 -20.88
CA THR A 543 1.33 -21.25 -21.19
C THR A 543 0.50 -20.94 -19.95
N VAL A 544 -0.60 -20.23 -20.13
CA VAL A 544 -1.62 -20.00 -19.09
C VAL A 544 -2.96 -20.48 -19.66
N PRO A 545 -3.39 -21.71 -19.29
CA PRO A 545 -4.62 -22.31 -19.80
C PRO A 545 -5.87 -21.48 -19.49
N GLN A 546 -6.88 -21.56 -20.36
CA GLN A 546 -8.15 -20.84 -20.16
C GLN A 546 -8.86 -21.23 -18.86
N GLN A 547 -8.81 -22.51 -18.45
CA GLN A 547 -9.35 -22.97 -17.16
C GLN A 547 -8.76 -22.20 -15.97
N THR A 548 -7.44 -21.97 -15.99
CA THR A 548 -6.69 -21.28 -14.94
C THR A 548 -6.99 -19.79 -14.92
N VAL A 549 -7.18 -19.18 -16.10
CA VAL A 549 -7.66 -17.79 -16.22
C VAL A 549 -9.07 -17.65 -15.63
N ASP A 550 -9.97 -18.59 -15.91
CA ASP A 550 -11.35 -18.55 -15.44
C ASP A 550 -11.43 -18.87 -13.94
N ALA A 551 -10.58 -19.76 -13.42
CA ALA A 551 -10.44 -20.02 -11.99
C ALA A 551 -9.94 -18.78 -11.24
N ILE A 552 -8.88 -18.12 -11.74
CA ILE A 552 -8.37 -16.86 -11.18
C ILE A 552 -9.46 -15.79 -11.16
N LYS A 553 -10.24 -15.65 -12.24
CA LYS A 553 -11.36 -14.69 -12.28
C LYS A 553 -12.41 -15.00 -11.21
N ARG A 554 -12.87 -16.25 -11.11
CA ARG A 554 -13.82 -16.68 -10.05
C ARG A 554 -13.29 -16.41 -8.65
N THR A 555 -12.02 -16.72 -8.36
CA THR A 555 -11.37 -16.47 -7.07
C THR A 555 -11.33 -14.98 -6.74
N LYS A 556 -10.93 -14.11 -7.68
CA LYS A 556 -10.91 -12.65 -7.49
C LYS A 556 -12.32 -12.08 -7.29
N GLU A 557 -13.32 -12.55 -8.04
CA GLU A 557 -14.73 -12.16 -7.90
C GLU A 557 -15.32 -12.56 -6.53
N GLN A 558 -14.86 -13.67 -5.96
CA GLN A 558 -15.24 -14.14 -4.63
C GLN A 558 -14.43 -13.50 -3.49
N GLY A 559 -13.40 -12.70 -3.80
CA GLY A 559 -12.52 -12.07 -2.83
C GLY A 559 -11.46 -13.00 -2.22
N GLY A 560 -11.28 -14.20 -2.78
CA GLY A 560 -10.20 -15.12 -2.42
C GLY A 560 -8.85 -14.69 -3.04
N ARG A 561 -7.75 -15.28 -2.57
CA ARG A 561 -6.39 -14.93 -3.01
C ARG A 561 -5.89 -15.88 -4.09
N VAL A 562 -5.16 -15.34 -5.06
CA VAL A 562 -4.35 -16.11 -6.01
C VAL A 562 -2.93 -16.23 -5.44
N ILE A 563 -2.51 -17.47 -5.21
CA ILE A 563 -1.28 -17.82 -4.51
C ILE A 563 -0.36 -18.55 -5.49
N ALA A 564 0.72 -17.89 -5.91
CA ALA A 564 1.67 -18.49 -6.83
C ALA A 564 2.60 -19.47 -6.09
N VAL A 565 2.71 -20.70 -6.60
CA VAL A 565 3.72 -21.67 -6.21
C VAL A 565 4.92 -21.51 -7.14
N GLY A 566 5.96 -20.84 -6.67
CA GLY A 566 7.20 -20.55 -7.40
C GLY A 566 7.17 -19.23 -8.17
N THR A 567 8.35 -18.62 -8.28
CA THR A 567 8.64 -17.42 -9.09
C THR A 567 8.35 -17.62 -10.59
N THR A 568 8.42 -18.87 -11.06
CA THR A 568 8.03 -19.29 -12.41
C THR A 568 6.54 -18.98 -12.66
N SER A 569 5.66 -19.45 -11.78
CA SER A 569 4.21 -19.23 -11.83
C SER A 569 3.85 -17.75 -11.74
N VAL A 570 4.59 -16.97 -10.93
CA VAL A 570 4.45 -15.50 -10.91
C VAL A 570 4.74 -14.90 -12.29
N ARG A 571 5.86 -15.26 -12.91
CA ARG A 571 6.24 -14.70 -14.22
C ARG A 571 5.29 -15.13 -15.33
N SER A 572 4.77 -16.37 -15.35
CA SER A 572 3.73 -16.78 -16.32
C SER A 572 2.44 -15.97 -16.15
N LEU A 573 1.93 -15.83 -14.93
CA LEU A 573 0.68 -15.11 -14.65
C LEU A 573 0.77 -13.61 -14.91
N GLU A 574 1.83 -12.96 -14.44
CA GLU A 574 2.04 -11.53 -14.64
C GLU A 574 2.44 -11.18 -16.10
N SER A 575 2.95 -12.13 -16.89
CA SER A 575 3.13 -11.98 -18.35
C SER A 575 1.81 -12.12 -19.13
N ALA A 576 0.89 -12.94 -18.62
CA ALA A 576 -0.44 -13.14 -19.21
C ALA A 576 -1.41 -11.97 -18.97
N TRP A 577 -1.04 -11.00 -18.12
CA TRP A 577 -1.84 -9.80 -17.84
C TRP A 577 -1.75 -8.77 -18.97
N ASP A 578 -2.90 -8.41 -19.55
CA ASP A 578 -3.07 -7.32 -20.49
C ASP A 578 -3.69 -6.08 -19.83
N ALA A 579 -3.27 -4.88 -20.22
CA ALA A 579 -3.69 -3.63 -19.60
C ALA A 579 -5.14 -3.20 -19.94
N GLU A 580 -5.70 -3.67 -21.06
CA GLU A 580 -7.08 -3.39 -21.48
C GLU A 580 -8.04 -4.55 -21.15
N ARG A 581 -7.53 -5.80 -21.20
CA ARG A 581 -8.32 -7.03 -21.12
C ARG A 581 -8.17 -7.78 -19.79
N GLY A 582 -7.22 -7.38 -18.95
CA GLY A 582 -6.83 -8.12 -17.75
C GLY A 582 -6.15 -9.44 -18.08
N LEU A 583 -6.28 -10.44 -17.21
CA LEU A 583 -5.71 -11.77 -17.44
C LEU A 583 -6.41 -12.49 -18.62
N ILE A 584 -5.63 -12.92 -19.59
CA ILE A 584 -6.07 -13.66 -20.77
C ILE A 584 -5.25 -14.94 -20.96
N ALA A 585 -5.81 -15.94 -21.63
CA ALA A 585 -5.12 -17.22 -21.87
C ALA A 585 -3.96 -17.04 -22.86
N ARG A 586 -2.92 -17.85 -22.70
CA ARG A 586 -1.66 -17.80 -23.46
C ARG A 586 -1.23 -19.21 -23.80
N ASP A 587 -0.83 -19.45 -25.05
CA ASP A 587 -0.34 -20.76 -25.52
C ASP A 587 1.10 -20.63 -26.03
N ARG A 588 2.03 -21.21 -25.28
CA ARG A 588 3.47 -21.32 -25.59
C ARG A 588 4.15 -20.03 -26.07
N GLU A 589 3.65 -18.88 -25.59
CA GLU A 589 4.18 -17.55 -25.89
C GLU A 589 5.55 -17.33 -25.25
N ALA A 590 6.28 -16.32 -25.69
CA ALA A 590 7.58 -15.96 -25.13
C ALA A 590 7.44 -14.91 -24.02
N THR A 591 8.18 -15.07 -22.92
CA THR A 591 8.31 -14.03 -21.87
C THR A 591 9.77 -13.73 -21.53
N SER A 592 10.06 -12.42 -21.51
CA SER A 592 11.27 -11.82 -20.96
C SER A 592 10.90 -10.90 -19.79
N LEU A 593 9.80 -11.18 -19.07
CA LEU A 593 9.30 -10.32 -18.00
C LEU A 593 10.28 -10.32 -16.81
N TYR A 594 10.98 -9.20 -16.65
CA TYR A 594 11.90 -8.94 -15.55
C TYR A 594 11.21 -8.13 -14.44
N ILE A 595 11.00 -8.76 -13.30
CA ILE A 595 10.28 -8.18 -12.17
C ILE A 595 11.28 -7.57 -11.18
N LEU A 596 11.31 -6.24 -11.11
CA LEU A 596 12.19 -5.44 -10.25
C LEU A 596 11.41 -4.64 -9.20
N PRO A 597 12.01 -4.25 -8.06
CA PRO A 597 11.34 -3.44 -7.05
C PRO A 597 10.74 -2.14 -7.61
N GLY A 598 9.44 -1.99 -7.42
CA GLY A 598 8.61 -0.98 -8.09
C GLY A 598 7.57 -1.56 -9.04
N TYR A 599 7.69 -2.83 -9.43
CA TYR A 599 6.63 -3.58 -10.11
C TYR A 599 5.34 -3.61 -9.28
N GLU A 600 4.20 -3.68 -9.96
CA GLU A 600 2.87 -3.69 -9.36
C GLU A 600 2.13 -4.93 -9.85
N PHE A 601 2.12 -5.98 -9.02
CA PHE A 601 1.50 -7.26 -9.33
C PHE A 601 -0.02 -7.11 -9.53
N LYS A 602 -0.52 -7.71 -10.61
CA LYS A 602 -1.91 -7.59 -11.07
C LYS A 602 -2.70 -8.87 -10.83
N VAL A 603 -2.02 -10.01 -10.76
CA VAL A 603 -2.63 -11.34 -10.58
C VAL A 603 -2.32 -11.90 -9.19
N VAL A 604 -1.06 -11.90 -8.77
CA VAL A 604 -0.59 -12.66 -7.60
C VAL A 604 -0.73 -11.88 -6.28
N ASP A 605 -1.44 -12.44 -5.31
CA ASP A 605 -1.64 -11.85 -3.98
C ASP A 605 -0.63 -12.33 -2.94
N ALA A 606 -0.28 -13.63 -2.99
CA ALA A 606 0.71 -14.27 -2.12
C ALA A 606 1.63 -15.24 -2.91
N LEU A 607 2.82 -15.54 -2.37
CA LEU A 607 3.87 -16.30 -3.06
C LEU A 607 4.51 -17.34 -2.13
N ILE A 608 4.53 -18.61 -2.55
CA ILE A 608 5.33 -19.70 -1.97
C ILE A 608 6.59 -19.87 -2.82
N THR A 609 7.79 -19.80 -2.23
CA THR A 609 9.05 -19.87 -2.97
C THR A 609 10.22 -20.40 -2.11
N ASN A 610 11.31 -20.87 -2.72
CA ASN A 610 12.56 -21.17 -2.02
C ASN A 610 13.32 -19.88 -1.66
N PHE A 611 14.39 -20.00 -0.88
CA PHE A 611 15.42 -18.96 -0.80
C PHE A 611 16.29 -18.94 -2.08
N HIS A 612 16.68 -17.77 -2.54
CA HIS A 612 17.34 -17.53 -3.83
C HIS A 612 18.76 -16.97 -3.69
N VAL A 613 19.64 -17.29 -4.66
CA VAL A 613 21.04 -16.84 -4.72
C VAL A 613 21.12 -15.30 -4.58
N PRO A 614 22.10 -14.74 -3.84
CA PRO A 614 22.34 -13.29 -3.81
C PRO A 614 22.52 -12.72 -5.22
N ARG A 615 22.19 -11.43 -5.42
CA ARG A 615 22.35 -10.72 -6.71
C ARG A 615 21.59 -11.38 -7.90
N SER A 616 20.66 -12.30 -7.66
CA SER A 616 19.90 -12.99 -8.73
C SER A 616 18.62 -12.24 -9.14
N THR A 617 18.14 -12.48 -10.36
CA THR A 617 16.84 -12.00 -10.85
C THR A 617 15.68 -12.47 -9.95
N LEU A 618 15.78 -13.67 -9.37
CA LEU A 618 14.79 -14.21 -8.43
C LEU A 618 14.78 -13.47 -7.09
N MET A 619 15.96 -13.10 -6.54
CA MET A 619 16.06 -12.25 -5.35
C MET A 619 15.41 -10.88 -5.59
N MET A 620 15.59 -10.30 -6.78
CA MET A 620 14.98 -9.02 -7.14
C MET A 620 13.45 -9.11 -7.29
N LEU A 621 12.93 -10.23 -7.82
CA LEU A 621 11.49 -10.52 -7.91
C LEU A 621 10.84 -10.59 -6.52
N VAL A 622 11.36 -11.38 -5.59
CA VAL A 622 10.79 -11.44 -4.22
C VAL A 622 10.92 -10.11 -3.49
N SER A 623 11.99 -9.35 -3.75
CA SER A 623 12.18 -7.97 -3.26
C SER A 623 11.18 -6.97 -3.84
N ALA A 624 10.62 -7.24 -5.02
CA ALA A 624 9.51 -6.47 -5.58
C ALA A 624 8.16 -6.87 -4.97
N PHE A 625 7.97 -8.14 -4.62
CA PHE A 625 6.72 -8.67 -4.09
C PHE A 625 6.37 -8.13 -2.70
N SER A 626 7.37 -7.87 -1.86
CA SER A 626 7.25 -7.07 -0.62
C SER A 626 8.07 -5.79 -0.72
N THR A 627 9.20 -5.71 -0.02
CA THR A 627 10.23 -4.69 -0.20
C THR A 627 11.58 -5.35 -0.02
N ARG A 628 12.62 -4.83 -0.71
CA ARG A 628 14.02 -5.23 -0.51
C ARG A 628 14.38 -5.28 0.98
N ASP A 629 14.06 -4.24 1.74
CA ASP A 629 14.46 -4.15 3.15
C ASP A 629 13.75 -5.21 4.05
N ASN A 630 12.51 -5.60 3.73
CA ASN A 630 11.83 -6.74 4.38
C ASN A 630 12.46 -8.09 3.97
N ILE A 631 12.78 -8.28 2.69
CA ILE A 631 13.38 -9.52 2.18
C ILE A 631 14.78 -9.73 2.75
N MET A 632 15.66 -8.72 2.74
CA MET A 632 16.98 -8.86 3.34
C MET A 632 16.88 -9.16 4.84
N LYS A 633 15.91 -8.57 5.56
CA LYS A 633 15.63 -8.95 6.96
C LYS A 633 15.22 -10.41 7.10
N ALA A 634 14.38 -10.93 6.20
CA ALA A 634 13.95 -12.32 6.19
C ALA A 634 15.11 -13.29 5.91
N TYR A 635 15.98 -12.96 4.95
CA TYR A 635 17.15 -13.78 4.61
C TYR A 635 18.19 -13.78 5.73
N HIS A 636 18.50 -12.63 6.34
CA HIS A 636 19.37 -12.58 7.53
C HIS A 636 18.80 -13.38 8.72
N HIS A 637 17.47 -13.37 8.92
CA HIS A 637 16.81 -14.24 9.90
C HIS A 637 16.98 -15.71 9.54
N ALA A 638 16.73 -16.08 8.28
CA ALA A 638 16.86 -17.45 7.77
C ALA A 638 18.28 -18.01 7.96
N ILE A 639 19.31 -17.24 7.59
CA ILE A 639 20.73 -17.59 7.79
C ILE A 639 21.04 -17.77 9.28
N LYS A 640 20.68 -16.80 10.13
CA LYS A 640 20.87 -16.86 11.58
C LYS A 640 20.15 -18.06 12.23
N ARG A 641 19.02 -18.47 11.65
CA ARG A 641 18.22 -19.63 12.07
C ARG A 641 18.67 -20.95 11.43
N LYS A 642 19.70 -20.96 10.58
CA LYS A 642 20.14 -22.11 9.77
C LYS A 642 19.00 -22.77 8.99
N TYR A 643 18.27 -21.97 8.20
CA TYR A 643 17.45 -22.49 7.11
C TYR A 643 18.36 -23.06 6.01
N ARG A 644 17.91 -24.15 5.39
CA ARG A 644 18.46 -24.71 4.15
C ARG A 644 18.06 -23.81 2.97
N MET A 645 18.92 -23.65 1.99
CA MET A 645 18.78 -22.65 0.91
C MET A 645 18.77 -23.30 -0.49
N LEU A 646 18.27 -22.56 -1.48
CA LEU A 646 18.17 -22.92 -2.90
C LEU A 646 17.22 -24.11 -3.17
N SER A 647 17.41 -24.85 -4.26
CA SER A 647 16.43 -25.81 -4.81
C SER A 647 15.90 -26.85 -3.82
N PHE A 648 16.81 -27.59 -3.17
CA PHE A 648 16.48 -28.56 -2.13
C PHE A 648 16.37 -27.90 -0.74
N GLY A 649 16.37 -26.57 -0.68
CA GLY A 649 16.31 -25.79 0.55
C GLY A 649 14.95 -25.84 1.24
N ASP A 650 14.82 -25.04 2.29
CA ASP A 650 13.56 -24.74 2.93
C ASP A 650 12.75 -23.71 2.11
N ALA A 651 11.48 -23.51 2.51
CA ALA A 651 10.54 -22.63 1.84
C ALA A 651 10.31 -21.30 2.58
N MET A 652 9.79 -20.33 1.83
CA MET A 652 9.30 -19.03 2.29
C MET A 652 7.90 -18.80 1.73
N PHE A 653 6.98 -18.29 2.57
CA PHE A 653 5.63 -17.88 2.14
C PHE A 653 5.41 -16.40 2.43
N ILE A 654 5.19 -15.61 1.38
CA ILE A 654 5.00 -14.15 1.46
C ILE A 654 3.51 -13.84 1.26
N ARG A 655 2.88 -13.18 2.24
CA ARG A 655 1.43 -12.90 2.29
C ARG A 655 1.13 -11.44 2.64
#